data_AF-A0A168DKC6-F1
#
_entry.id   AF-A0A168DKC6-F1
#
_cell.length_a   1.000
_cell.length_b   1.000
_cell.length_c   1.000
_cell.angle_alpha   90.00
_cell.angle_beta   90.00
_cell.angle_gamma   90.00
#
_symmetry.space_group_name_H-M   'P 1'
#
loop_
_entity.id
_entity.type
_entity.pdbx_description
1 polymer ?
#
loop_
_entity_poly.entity_id
_entity_poly.type
_entity_poly.pdbx_seq_one_letter_code
_entity_poly.pdbx_strand_id
1 'polypeptide(L)'
;MVYTKSRRLKTLAVATAGLLSLARCAPFPAADSVGTTASDTESASFTLTSAPSLANADKAKTASFTPLSTAKWLTSEDNHEAVSEDDLSRFGIAAEQMKTFHPDAPDQELAGPAKDTAFSQTDIAFLNSTLHVKIPTEVEGEEKSVRSRALEITKDERETIKQLAYSQSQTGFWLGLLNGTPYRWELMTVEGEDVSASFSIQLPSVLQPGRSITWKAEMSDDDAHAEVRYNLIGTKEEMWLTLTIHPGFPHKVTVQYGGALETVGLSDSGQCGSVVDLGVDRGVECATFYLTGVEGRFYANDAPPNWMHSMMDDIGEYTLRDVMLPRSHRAGMYTTHKRYGVGNRINTFTQDFSVYYQLKVGGVRVLDLSPLLDKDGSIWESYGSTPKSRSPMMASGFRGTTGVSHDSLVAQINKFNDDFPGELIILDVNGKELRNGKDFKPLQGEGVSKVIDSFKRLKHRAVLVPGKDVTQMPIADIIGSGKSAVVIRMPEDRIPGLPDGYDWPGARKGFVTPAELPVFQQWSNKDDEYHMLYDQVAALQQHRKDGRAQELYEADLLLTLKDKDLFGGTAITALNAPAWVMLVQRFWTAFKGVRYPNWVAMDAIRGSSLRGVAMAVNQCFVAKRCGTFGGRVPGAAAEQVSGNKMLPTLQKVGNGTASATVVNN
;
A
#
# COMPACT_ATOMS: atom_id res chain seq x y z
N MET A 1 62.00 -17.05 -4.19
CA MET A 1 62.03 -15.74 -4.87
C MET A 1 60.76 -15.01 -4.43
N VAL A 2 60.79 -14.21 -3.35
CA VAL A 2 61.26 -12.79 -3.26
C VAL A 2 60.30 -11.89 -4.09
N TYR A 3 59.53 -10.92 -3.56
CA TYR A 3 59.86 -9.89 -2.56
C TYR A 3 58.62 -9.42 -1.75
N THR A 4 58.90 -9.05 -0.50
CA THR A 4 58.06 -8.48 0.57
C THR A 4 57.95 -6.95 0.53
N LYS A 5 56.98 -6.36 1.28
CA LYS A 5 57.09 -5.16 2.17
C LYS A 5 55.71 -4.52 2.38
N SER A 6 55.34 -3.83 3.46
CA SER A 6 55.91 -3.58 4.80
C SER A 6 54.95 -2.62 5.51
N ARG A 7 54.51 -2.95 6.74
CA ARG A 7 53.94 -1.99 7.71
C ARG A 7 55.05 -1.08 8.23
N ARG A 8 54.77 0.22 8.47
CA ARG A 8 55.27 0.97 9.65
C ARG A 8 54.38 2.16 9.99
N LEU A 9 53.94 2.18 11.26
CA LEU A 9 53.55 3.37 12.03
C LEU A 9 54.79 4.26 12.28
N LYS A 10 54.57 5.58 12.34
CA LYS A 10 55.30 6.49 13.25
C LYS A 10 54.37 7.61 13.75
N THR A 11 54.29 7.69 15.06
CA THR A 11 53.79 8.79 15.90
C THR A 11 54.89 9.86 16.02
N LEU A 12 54.56 11.17 16.08
CA LEU A 12 54.64 12.04 17.29
C LEU A 12 54.65 13.56 16.96
N ALA A 13 53.83 14.31 17.72
CA ALA A 13 53.97 15.67 18.30
C ALA A 13 54.11 16.92 17.40
N VAL A 14 53.16 17.87 17.41
CA VAL A 14 52.75 18.93 18.40
C VAL A 14 53.41 20.29 18.09
N ALA A 15 52.58 21.29 17.81
CA ALA A 15 52.75 22.68 18.27
C ALA A 15 51.39 23.41 18.27
N THR A 16 51.08 24.00 19.43
CA THR A 16 49.89 24.78 19.82
C THR A 16 50.10 26.28 19.66
N ALA A 17 49.03 27.03 19.33
CA ALA A 17 48.64 28.37 19.86
C ALA A 17 47.43 28.89 19.03
N GLY A 18 46.21 28.97 19.55
CA GLY A 18 45.59 30.14 20.25
C GLY A 18 44.64 30.87 19.26
N LEU A 19 43.46 31.42 19.55
CA LEU A 19 42.66 31.72 20.75
C LEU A 19 41.23 32.14 20.27
N LEU A 20 40.20 31.84 21.09
CA LEU A 20 38.91 32.54 21.34
C LEU A 20 37.99 32.90 20.14
N SER A 21 36.66 32.67 20.18
CA SER A 21 35.71 33.05 21.24
C SER A 21 34.39 32.28 21.10
N LEU A 22 33.87 31.78 22.23
CA LEU A 22 32.50 31.33 22.43
C LEU A 22 31.88 32.19 23.54
N ALA A 23 30.67 32.69 23.33
CA ALA A 23 29.81 33.17 24.39
C ALA A 23 28.37 32.68 24.16
N ARG A 24 27.88 31.91 25.14
CA ARG A 24 26.45 31.66 25.40
C ARG A 24 25.89 32.86 26.15
N CYS A 25 24.60 33.17 25.95
CA CYS A 25 23.64 33.52 27.01
C CYS A 25 22.21 33.46 26.46
N ALA A 26 21.31 32.81 27.19
CA ALA A 26 19.85 32.96 27.12
C ALA A 26 19.42 33.98 28.20
N PRO A 27 18.14 34.02 28.61
CA PRO A 27 16.85 34.33 27.94
C PRO A 27 16.29 35.68 28.47
N PHE A 28 15.09 36.17 28.07
CA PHE A 28 14.22 37.08 28.88
C PHE A 28 12.84 37.36 28.23
N PRO A 29 11.83 37.96 28.91
CA PRO A 29 10.61 37.27 29.34
C PRO A 29 9.29 37.86 28.76
N ALA A 30 8.16 37.39 29.29
CA ALA A 30 6.80 37.83 29.02
C ALA A 30 6.32 39.03 29.88
N ALA A 31 5.29 39.70 29.33
CA ALA A 31 4.12 40.35 29.95
C ALA A 31 3.96 41.90 29.85
N ASP A 32 2.77 42.25 29.33
CA ASP A 32 1.85 43.36 29.62
C ASP A 32 1.86 44.72 28.87
N SER A 33 0.88 44.80 27.95
CA SER A 33 -0.32 45.69 27.97
C SER A 33 -0.25 47.18 27.55
N VAL A 34 -1.14 47.50 26.58
CA VAL A 34 -1.96 48.71 26.34
C VAL A 34 -1.28 50.06 26.06
N GLY A 35 -1.63 50.65 24.90
CA GLY A 35 -1.47 52.08 24.63
C GLY A 35 -1.62 52.49 23.17
N THR A 36 -2.83 52.91 22.79
CA THR A 36 -3.26 53.54 21.54
C THR A 36 -2.48 54.81 21.17
N THR A 37 -2.13 55.02 19.89
CA THR A 37 -2.33 56.29 19.14
C THR A 37 -1.99 56.13 17.64
N ALA A 38 -2.67 56.92 16.83
CA ALA A 38 -2.75 56.90 15.37
C ALA A 38 -1.67 57.75 14.66
N SER A 39 -1.69 57.66 13.31
CA SER A 39 -1.01 58.50 12.30
C SER A 39 0.51 58.29 12.18
N ASP A 40 1.19 58.37 11.03
CA ASP A 40 0.90 58.94 9.71
C ASP A 40 1.53 58.15 8.54
N THR A 41 0.95 58.34 7.36
CA THR A 41 1.48 58.10 6.01
C THR A 41 2.92 58.54 5.79
N GLU A 42 3.74 57.69 5.16
CA GLU A 42 4.77 58.16 4.20
C GLU A 42 5.13 57.08 3.18
N SER A 43 4.90 57.42 1.91
CA SER A 43 5.27 56.64 0.73
C SER A 43 6.72 56.93 0.35
N ALA A 44 7.57 55.90 0.28
CA ALA A 44 8.92 56.02 -0.26
C ALA A 44 9.02 55.22 -1.57
N SER A 45 8.96 55.95 -2.67
CA SER A 45 9.30 55.51 -4.02
C SER A 45 10.80 55.24 -4.15
N PHE A 46 11.17 54.01 -4.50
CA PHE A 46 12.55 53.66 -4.88
C PHE A 46 12.70 53.69 -6.40
N THR A 47 13.53 54.62 -6.86
CA THR A 47 14.02 54.72 -8.24
C THR A 47 15.25 53.82 -8.36
N LEU A 48 15.25 52.86 -9.28
CA LEU A 48 16.46 52.13 -9.66
C LEU A 48 16.63 52.08 -11.18
N THR A 49 17.85 52.44 -11.54
CA THR A 49 18.49 52.70 -12.81
C THR A 49 18.47 51.55 -13.81
N SER A 50 18.36 51.93 -15.08
CA SER A 50 18.41 51.10 -16.28
C SER A 50 19.84 50.79 -16.78
N ALA A 51 19.93 49.65 -17.50
CA ALA A 51 20.84 49.26 -18.60
C ALA A 51 21.85 48.12 -18.30
N PRO A 52 22.32 47.33 -19.30
CA PRO A 52 21.99 47.33 -20.73
C PRO A 52 21.51 45.96 -21.29
N SER A 53 20.93 46.06 -22.49
CA SER A 53 20.51 44.97 -23.38
C SER A 53 21.67 44.13 -23.92
N LEU A 54 21.47 42.81 -24.03
CA LEU A 54 22.20 41.94 -24.94
C LEU A 54 21.19 41.11 -25.74
N ALA A 55 21.20 41.34 -27.05
CA ALA A 55 20.47 40.61 -28.06
C ALA A 55 21.31 39.43 -28.56
N ASN A 56 20.69 38.24 -28.75
CA ASN A 56 20.70 37.50 -30.02
C ASN A 56 20.07 36.09 -29.89
N ALA A 57 19.37 35.71 -30.97
CA ALA A 57 19.05 34.36 -31.47
C ALA A 57 18.10 33.49 -30.60
N ASP A 58 17.15 32.71 -31.12
CA ASP A 58 16.80 32.37 -32.49
C ASP A 58 15.37 31.80 -32.57
N LYS A 59 14.85 31.74 -33.79
CA LYS A 59 13.49 31.32 -34.18
C LYS A 59 13.08 29.93 -33.67
N ALA A 60 11.92 29.83 -33.01
CA ALA A 60 11.17 28.58 -32.86
C ALA A 60 9.78 28.69 -33.51
N LYS A 61 9.51 27.79 -34.46
CA LYS A 61 8.28 27.67 -35.23
C LYS A 61 7.11 27.24 -34.34
N THR A 62 5.98 27.93 -34.49
CA THR A 62 4.69 27.56 -33.93
C THR A 62 4.12 26.36 -34.70
N ALA A 63 3.88 25.23 -34.03
CA ALA A 63 3.12 24.12 -34.57
C ALA A 63 1.82 23.97 -33.77
N SER A 64 0.68 24.12 -34.45
CA SER A 64 -0.66 23.89 -33.93
C SER A 64 -0.92 22.39 -33.78
N PHE A 65 -1.37 21.96 -32.60
CA PHE A 65 -1.79 20.58 -32.34
C PHE A 65 -3.30 20.41 -32.55
N THR A 66 -3.66 19.46 -33.42
CA THR A 66 -4.97 18.81 -33.46
C THR A 66 -5.00 17.61 -32.49
N PRO A 67 -6.15 17.28 -31.87
CA PRO A 67 -6.25 16.19 -30.90
C PRO A 67 -6.13 14.82 -31.58
N LEU A 68 -5.33 13.92 -30.99
CA LEU A 68 -5.14 12.55 -31.45
C LEU A 68 -6.41 11.71 -31.22
N SER A 69 -6.89 11.05 -32.27
CA SER A 69 -7.92 10.01 -32.20
C SER A 69 -7.34 8.68 -31.68
N THR A 70 -8.17 7.94 -30.95
CA THR A 70 -8.02 6.55 -30.49
C THR A 70 -7.23 5.65 -31.46
N ALA A 71 -6.08 5.14 -31.01
CA ALA A 71 -5.29 4.17 -31.77
C ALA A 71 -5.80 2.74 -31.55
N LYS A 72 -5.96 2.02 -32.68
CA LYS A 72 -6.08 0.57 -32.80
C LYS A 72 -4.73 -0.08 -32.47
N TRP A 73 -4.73 -1.11 -31.62
CA TRP A 73 -3.52 -1.81 -31.17
C TRP A 73 -3.04 -2.85 -32.20
N LEU A 74 -1.73 -2.85 -32.47
CA LEU A 74 -1.00 -3.86 -33.23
C LEU A 74 -0.67 -5.08 -32.35
N THR A 75 -0.70 -6.26 -32.95
CA THR A 75 -0.13 -7.51 -32.45
C THR A 75 1.36 -7.57 -32.81
N SER A 76 2.25 -7.85 -31.86
CA SER A 76 3.65 -8.24 -32.15
C SER A 76 3.91 -9.66 -31.62
N GLU A 77 4.46 -10.48 -32.51
CA GLU A 77 5.06 -11.78 -32.18
C GLU A 77 6.49 -11.55 -31.67
N ASP A 78 6.82 -12.17 -30.53
CA ASP A 78 8.11 -12.01 -29.86
C ASP A 78 9.20 -12.92 -30.45
N ASN A 79 10.38 -12.33 -30.66
CA ASN A 79 11.64 -13.03 -30.86
C ASN A 79 12.32 -13.23 -29.50
N HIS A 80 12.50 -14.49 -29.07
CA HIS A 80 13.29 -14.83 -27.89
C HIS A 80 14.77 -15.06 -28.25
N GLU A 81 15.67 -14.34 -27.60
CA GLU A 81 17.10 -14.68 -27.59
C GLU A 81 17.37 -15.87 -26.64
N ALA A 82 18.19 -16.81 -27.09
CA ALA A 82 18.58 -18.00 -26.33
C ALA A 82 19.75 -17.72 -25.38
N VAL A 83 19.70 -18.30 -24.18
CA VAL A 83 20.78 -18.24 -23.17
C VAL A 83 21.98 -19.08 -23.62
N SER A 84 23.18 -18.54 -23.42
CA SER A 84 24.47 -19.16 -23.75
C SER A 84 24.80 -20.38 -22.88
N GLU A 85 25.33 -21.45 -23.48
CA GLU A 85 25.80 -22.66 -22.79
C GLU A 85 26.89 -22.37 -21.74
N ASP A 86 27.62 -21.26 -21.87
CA ASP A 86 28.72 -20.91 -20.98
C ASP A 86 28.24 -20.50 -19.57
N ASP A 87 27.04 -19.91 -19.46
CA ASP A 87 26.44 -19.53 -18.18
C ASP A 87 25.94 -20.74 -17.39
N LEU A 88 25.59 -21.82 -18.09
CA LEU A 88 25.05 -23.06 -17.50
C LEU A 88 26.15 -23.97 -16.94
N SER A 89 27.35 -23.91 -17.52
CA SER A 89 28.52 -24.69 -17.08
C SER A 89 29.00 -24.30 -15.67
N ARG A 90 28.79 -23.04 -15.26
CA ARG A 90 29.17 -22.52 -13.93
C ARG A 90 28.37 -23.11 -12.78
N PHE A 91 27.22 -23.74 -13.07
CA PHE A 91 26.34 -24.35 -12.07
C PHE A 91 26.37 -25.89 -12.08
N GLY A 92 27.28 -26.50 -12.86
CA GLY A 92 27.44 -27.96 -12.91
C GLY A 92 26.26 -28.70 -13.58
N ILE A 93 25.52 -28.02 -14.45
CA ILE A 93 24.37 -28.58 -15.17
C ILE A 93 24.81 -28.99 -16.57
N ALA A 94 24.65 -30.27 -16.92
CA ALA A 94 24.99 -30.78 -18.25
C ALA A 94 23.84 -30.51 -19.24
N ALA A 95 24.18 -30.12 -20.48
CA ALA A 95 23.21 -29.79 -21.55
C ALA A 95 22.16 -30.89 -21.83
N GLU A 96 22.50 -32.16 -21.58
CA GLU A 96 21.57 -33.29 -21.70
C GLU A 96 20.44 -33.29 -20.65
N GLN A 97 20.58 -32.55 -19.54
CA GLN A 97 19.55 -32.44 -18.49
C GLN A 97 18.38 -31.52 -18.90
N MET A 98 18.54 -30.67 -19.92
CA MET A 98 17.48 -29.76 -20.39
C MET A 98 16.56 -30.38 -21.45
N LYS A 99 17.01 -31.41 -22.19
CA LYS A 99 16.22 -32.03 -23.28
C LYS A 99 15.00 -32.84 -22.80
N THR A 100 14.88 -33.13 -21.51
CA THR A 100 13.77 -33.92 -20.94
C THR A 100 12.78 -33.10 -20.12
N PHE A 101 12.90 -31.77 -20.13
CA PHE A 101 12.03 -30.86 -19.39
C PHE A 101 10.84 -30.45 -20.27
N HIS A 102 9.63 -30.91 -19.93
CA HIS A 102 8.38 -30.47 -20.54
C HIS A 102 7.75 -29.34 -19.69
N PRO A 103 7.69 -28.10 -20.20
CA PRO A 103 7.39 -26.90 -19.39
C PRO A 103 5.89 -26.56 -19.20
N ASP A 104 4.95 -27.34 -19.73
CA ASP A 104 3.55 -26.86 -19.90
C ASP A 104 2.52 -27.49 -18.95
N ALA A 105 2.89 -27.83 -17.72
CA ALA A 105 1.87 -28.13 -16.71
C ALA A 105 1.52 -26.83 -15.97
N PRO A 106 0.41 -26.13 -16.30
CA PRO A 106 -0.06 -25.03 -15.48
C PRO A 106 -0.25 -25.55 -14.05
N ASP A 107 0.14 -24.72 -13.09
CA ASP A 107 -0.03 -25.03 -11.68
C ASP A 107 -1.52 -25.14 -11.35
N GLN A 108 -2.04 -26.38 -11.36
CA GLN A 108 -3.43 -26.71 -11.03
C GLN A 108 -3.77 -26.40 -9.56
N GLU A 109 -2.81 -25.96 -8.74
CA GLU A 109 -2.97 -25.82 -7.29
C GLU A 109 -3.82 -24.63 -6.84
N LEU A 110 -4.16 -23.68 -7.73
CA LEU A 110 -4.91 -22.46 -7.38
C LEU A 110 -6.26 -22.26 -8.12
N ALA A 111 -6.70 -23.21 -8.96
CA ALA A 111 -8.06 -23.20 -9.48
C ALA A 111 -9.06 -23.72 -8.44
N GLY A 112 -10.13 -22.96 -8.16
CA GLY A 112 -11.25 -23.38 -7.32
C GLY A 112 -12.13 -24.45 -8.00
N PRO A 113 -12.87 -25.28 -7.24
CA PRO A 113 -13.76 -26.28 -7.82
C PRO A 113 -14.99 -25.65 -8.49
N ALA A 114 -15.38 -26.18 -9.65
CA ALA A 114 -16.67 -25.90 -10.26
C ALA A 114 -17.79 -26.53 -9.41
N LYS A 115 -18.78 -25.73 -9.00
CA LYS A 115 -19.92 -26.14 -8.17
C LYS A 115 -20.96 -26.90 -9.00
N ASP A 116 -21.30 -28.11 -8.58
CA ASP A 116 -22.61 -28.73 -8.80
C ASP A 116 -22.95 -29.58 -7.56
N THR A 117 -24.03 -29.19 -6.86
CA THR A 117 -25.06 -30.02 -6.20
C THR A 117 -25.79 -29.22 -5.11
N ALA A 118 -27.10 -29.41 -5.03
CA ALA A 118 -28.03 -28.60 -4.25
C ALA A 118 -28.84 -29.44 -3.24
N PHE A 119 -29.28 -28.75 -2.16
CA PHE A 119 -30.31 -29.08 -1.15
C PHE A 119 -30.02 -30.24 -0.15
N SER A 120 -30.45 -30.20 1.12
CA SER A 120 -31.82 -29.92 1.63
C SER A 120 -31.87 -29.40 3.09
N GLN A 121 -32.86 -28.54 3.38
CA GLN A 121 -33.26 -28.01 4.70
C GLN A 121 -34.29 -28.93 5.40
N THR A 122 -34.17 -29.06 6.72
CA THR A 122 -35.18 -29.42 7.78
C THR A 122 -34.35 -29.54 9.08
N ASP A 123 -34.61 -28.96 10.25
CA ASP A 123 -35.80 -28.44 10.92
C ASP A 123 -35.45 -27.29 11.91
N ILE A 124 -36.48 -26.52 12.28
CA ILE A 124 -36.47 -25.33 13.15
C ILE A 124 -36.85 -25.71 14.60
N ALA A 125 -36.36 -24.89 15.55
CA ALA A 125 -36.96 -24.48 16.84
C ALA A 125 -36.31 -25.01 18.13
N PHE A 126 -35.68 -24.12 18.90
CA PHE A 126 -36.17 -23.77 20.25
C PHE A 126 -35.44 -22.55 20.88
N LEU A 127 -36.28 -21.65 21.42
CA LEU A 127 -36.09 -20.69 22.52
C LEU A 127 -35.38 -19.33 22.32
N ASN A 128 -36.26 -18.35 22.12
CA ASN A 128 -36.28 -17.09 22.86
C ASN A 128 -36.22 -17.32 24.39
N SER A 129 -35.27 -16.67 25.06
CA SER A 129 -35.49 -16.16 26.41
C SER A 129 -34.63 -14.93 26.67
N THR A 130 -35.35 -13.83 26.88
CA THR A 130 -34.97 -12.49 27.30
C THR A 130 -33.88 -12.46 28.38
N LEU A 131 -32.75 -11.78 28.13
CA LEU A 131 -31.78 -11.43 29.16
C LEU A 131 -31.57 -9.92 29.19
N HIS A 132 -32.12 -9.28 30.23
CA HIS A 132 -31.85 -7.89 30.58
C HIS A 132 -30.43 -7.77 31.16
N VAL A 133 -29.52 -7.12 30.42
CA VAL A 133 -28.20 -6.75 30.94
C VAL A 133 -28.19 -5.25 31.20
N LYS A 134 -28.10 -4.89 32.50
CA LYS A 134 -27.84 -3.53 32.97
C LYS A 134 -26.39 -3.17 32.64
N ILE A 135 -26.19 -2.05 31.96
CA ILE A 135 -24.89 -1.44 31.71
C ILE A 135 -24.56 -0.54 32.91
N PRO A 136 -23.43 -0.75 33.63
CA PRO A 136 -22.92 0.25 34.56
C PRO A 136 -22.26 1.38 33.77
N THR A 137 -22.76 2.59 34.00
CA THR A 137 -22.12 3.87 33.72
C THR A 137 -20.89 4.08 34.59
N GLU A 138 -19.96 4.89 34.07
CA GLU A 138 -18.81 5.52 34.73
C GLU A 138 -17.57 4.66 34.98
N VAL A 139 -16.55 4.86 34.13
CA VAL A 139 -15.16 4.89 34.56
C VAL A 139 -14.53 6.15 33.98
N GLU A 140 -14.48 7.18 34.81
CA GLU A 140 -13.59 8.33 34.64
C GLU A 140 -12.13 7.90 34.86
N GLY A 141 -11.21 8.48 34.09
CA GLY A 141 -9.82 8.64 34.49
C GLY A 141 -8.80 7.72 33.81
N GLU A 142 -8.16 8.21 32.75
CA GLU A 142 -6.71 8.41 32.71
C GLU A 142 -6.33 8.96 31.32
N GLU A 143 -6.37 10.29 31.20
CA GLU A 143 -5.83 11.04 30.08
C GLU A 143 -4.29 11.07 30.17
N LYS A 144 -3.64 9.94 29.91
CA LYS A 144 -2.18 9.88 29.75
C LYS A 144 -1.80 10.24 28.32
N SER A 145 -1.52 11.53 28.12
CA SER A 145 -0.48 12.07 27.23
C SER A 145 -0.08 11.15 26.06
N VAL A 146 -0.84 11.23 24.97
CA VAL A 146 -0.56 10.66 23.64
C VAL A 146 0.58 11.46 22.97
N ARG A 147 1.71 11.62 23.66
CA ARG A 147 2.93 12.15 23.06
C ARG A 147 3.64 11.02 22.32
N SER A 148 3.47 11.02 21.00
CA SER A 148 4.32 10.39 19.98
C SER A 148 5.08 9.14 20.43
N ARG A 149 4.40 7.99 20.48
CA ARG A 149 5.04 6.68 20.25
C ARG A 149 5.58 6.67 18.82
N ALA A 150 6.73 7.29 18.60
CA ALA A 150 7.51 7.16 17.38
C ALA A 150 7.60 5.68 17.01
N LEU A 151 7.54 5.36 15.71
CA LEU A 151 7.63 3.99 15.22
C LEU A 151 8.83 3.28 15.85
N GLU A 152 8.60 2.39 16.82
CA GLU A 152 9.62 1.42 17.21
C GLU A 152 9.77 0.42 16.06
N ILE A 153 10.65 0.77 15.13
CA ILE A 153 11.14 -0.12 14.09
C ILE A 153 12.03 -1.14 14.80
N THR A 154 11.82 -2.43 14.56
CA THR A 154 12.66 -3.49 15.10
C THR A 154 14.08 -3.41 14.51
N LYS A 155 15.04 -4.11 15.12
CA LYS A 155 16.42 -4.17 14.58
C LYS A 155 16.44 -4.76 13.17
N ASP A 156 15.65 -5.80 12.94
CA ASP A 156 15.58 -6.49 11.65
C ASP A 156 14.94 -5.60 10.59
N GLU A 157 13.85 -4.89 10.93
CA GLU A 157 13.24 -3.92 10.01
C GLU A 157 14.18 -2.75 9.69
N ARG A 158 15.00 -2.27 10.63
CA ARG A 158 16.04 -1.27 10.33
C ARG A 158 17.07 -1.79 9.34
N GLU A 159 17.43 -3.07 9.44
CA GLU A 159 18.36 -3.68 8.50
C GLU A 159 17.72 -3.89 7.13
N THR A 160 16.45 -4.32 7.09
CA THR A 160 15.66 -4.36 5.86
C THR A 160 15.60 -2.98 5.20
N ILE A 161 15.32 -1.92 5.95
CA ILE A 161 15.28 -0.55 5.41
C ILE A 161 16.64 -0.17 4.79
N LYS A 162 17.75 -0.46 5.47
CA LYS A 162 19.09 -0.20 4.90
C LYS A 162 19.35 -0.98 3.63
N GLN A 163 18.94 -2.25 3.57
CA GLN A 163 19.09 -3.09 2.38
C GLN A 163 18.23 -2.55 1.22
N LEU A 164 16.98 -2.18 1.51
CA LEU A 164 16.07 -1.62 0.52
C LEU A 164 16.57 -0.28 0.00
N ALA A 165 17.01 0.61 0.89
CA ALA A 165 17.65 1.89 0.57
C ALA A 165 18.83 1.70 -0.38
N TYR A 166 19.69 0.69 -0.15
CA TYR A 166 20.81 0.39 -1.03
C TYR A 166 20.38 -0.20 -2.38
N SER A 167 19.27 -0.93 -2.41
CA SER A 167 18.71 -1.51 -3.65
C SER A 167 17.89 -0.52 -4.48
N GLN A 168 17.57 0.66 -3.93
CA GLN A 168 16.84 1.66 -4.69
C GLN A 168 17.65 2.11 -5.88
N SER A 169 16.97 2.25 -7.00
CA SER A 169 17.62 2.69 -8.22
C SER A 169 18.16 4.11 -8.03
N GLN A 170 19.46 4.26 -8.20
CA GLN A 170 20.13 5.57 -8.30
C GLN A 170 19.61 6.38 -9.49
N THR A 171 19.00 5.73 -10.49
CA THR A 171 18.53 6.39 -11.71
C THR A 171 17.07 6.84 -11.63
N GLY A 172 16.36 6.55 -10.53
CA GLY A 172 14.99 7.04 -10.31
C GLY A 172 14.00 6.01 -9.77
N PHE A 173 12.83 6.49 -9.34
CA PHE A 173 11.77 5.70 -8.72
C PHE A 173 10.39 6.09 -9.28
N TRP A 174 9.36 5.26 -9.06
CA TRP A 174 8.00 5.60 -9.47
C TRP A 174 7.31 6.49 -8.44
N LEU A 175 6.69 7.55 -8.93
CA LEU A 175 5.80 8.43 -8.21
C LEU A 175 4.36 8.24 -8.68
N GLY A 176 3.42 8.49 -7.77
CA GLY A 176 1.99 8.47 -8.08
C GLY A 176 1.26 9.63 -7.43
N LEU A 177 0.25 10.16 -8.14
CA LEU A 177 -0.77 11.05 -7.57
C LEU A 177 -2.14 10.43 -7.81
N LEU A 178 -2.96 10.37 -6.77
CA LEU A 178 -4.35 9.91 -6.85
C LEU A 178 -5.27 11.01 -6.32
N ASN A 179 -5.98 11.68 -7.23
CA ASN A 179 -7.01 12.65 -6.88
C ASN A 179 -8.33 11.92 -6.59
N GLY A 180 -8.53 11.60 -5.32
CA GLY A 180 -9.76 11.02 -4.80
C GLY A 180 -10.71 12.06 -4.23
N THR A 181 -10.60 13.33 -4.62
CA THR A 181 -11.46 14.43 -4.13
C THR A 181 -12.42 14.89 -5.24
N PRO A 182 -13.50 15.61 -4.90
CA PRO A 182 -14.38 16.23 -5.89
C PRO A 182 -13.74 17.45 -6.58
N TYR A 183 -12.57 17.90 -6.12
CA TYR A 183 -11.90 19.12 -6.58
C TYR A 183 -10.90 18.81 -7.69
N ARG A 184 -10.74 19.73 -8.65
CA ARG A 184 -9.65 19.61 -9.63
C ARG A 184 -8.35 20.04 -8.98
N TRP A 185 -7.25 19.37 -9.30
CA TRP A 185 -5.93 19.85 -8.86
C TRP A 185 -5.28 20.57 -10.02
N GLU A 186 -5.00 21.86 -9.88
CA GLU A 186 -4.32 22.65 -10.90
C GLU A 186 -2.86 22.85 -10.52
N LEU A 187 -1.96 22.49 -11.44
CA LEU A 187 -0.53 22.64 -11.27
C LEU A 187 -0.18 24.12 -11.19
N MET A 188 0.42 24.54 -10.08
CA MET A 188 0.84 25.92 -9.85
C MET A 188 2.28 26.12 -10.30
N THR A 189 3.18 25.30 -9.77
CA THR A 189 4.62 25.43 -9.96
C THR A 189 5.26 24.05 -10.09
N VAL A 190 6.30 24.00 -10.91
CA VAL A 190 7.28 22.91 -10.97
C VAL A 190 8.63 23.59 -10.91
N GLU A 191 9.36 23.33 -9.85
CA GLU A 191 10.74 23.79 -9.66
C GLU A 191 11.62 22.57 -9.48
N GLY A 192 12.87 22.64 -9.93
CA GLY A 192 13.78 21.51 -9.76
C GLY A 192 15.16 21.77 -10.33
N GLU A 193 16.13 21.06 -9.76
CA GLU A 193 17.53 21.02 -10.15
C GLU A 193 17.90 19.55 -10.32
N ASP A 194 18.66 19.23 -11.37
CA ASP A 194 19.17 17.88 -11.64
C ASP A 194 18.10 16.76 -11.66
N VAL A 195 16.89 17.15 -12.06
CA VAL A 195 15.82 16.24 -12.47
C VAL A 195 15.70 16.23 -14.00
N SER A 196 15.44 15.04 -14.55
CA SER A 196 15.31 14.86 -16.01
C SER A 196 14.32 15.87 -16.62
N ALA A 197 14.63 16.36 -17.82
CA ALA A 197 13.75 17.29 -18.54
C ALA A 197 12.34 16.70 -18.81
N SER A 198 12.21 15.38 -18.81
CA SER A 198 10.94 14.67 -18.93
C SER A 198 10.06 14.77 -17.67
N PHE A 199 10.62 15.08 -16.50
CA PHE A 199 9.90 15.17 -15.24
C PHE A 199 8.73 16.15 -15.31
N SER A 200 8.99 17.39 -15.75
CA SER A 200 7.94 18.43 -15.84
C SER A 200 6.93 18.16 -16.96
N ILE A 201 7.35 17.50 -18.04
CA ILE A 201 6.51 17.18 -19.20
C ILE A 201 5.45 16.12 -18.86
N GLN A 202 5.74 15.22 -17.91
CA GLN A 202 4.85 14.13 -17.51
C GLN A 202 3.77 14.58 -16.51
N LEU A 203 3.96 15.72 -15.84
CA LEU A 203 3.01 16.24 -14.86
C LEU A 203 1.83 16.95 -15.57
N PRO A 204 0.57 16.55 -15.31
CA PRO A 204 -0.57 17.19 -15.93
C PRO A 204 -0.79 18.57 -15.34
N SER A 205 -1.08 19.56 -16.18
CA SER A 205 -1.48 20.89 -15.71
C SER A 205 -2.76 20.86 -14.88
N VAL A 206 -3.61 19.86 -15.10
CA VAL A 206 -4.84 19.62 -14.32
C VAL A 206 -5.02 18.12 -14.07
N LEU A 207 -5.11 17.71 -12.80
CA LEU A 207 -5.52 16.37 -12.41
C LEU A 207 -7.00 16.37 -11.97
N GLN A 208 -7.84 15.73 -12.77
CA GLN A 208 -9.30 15.72 -12.58
C GLN A 208 -9.75 14.81 -11.42
N PRO A 209 -10.93 15.07 -10.80
CA PRO A 209 -11.55 14.19 -9.82
C PRO A 209 -11.59 12.72 -10.27
N GLY A 210 -11.14 11.83 -9.40
CA GLY A 210 -11.10 10.38 -9.62
C GLY A 210 -10.01 9.90 -10.58
N ARG A 211 -9.12 10.79 -11.04
CA ARG A 211 -7.97 10.42 -11.87
C ARG A 211 -6.74 10.17 -11.02
N SER A 212 -5.88 9.32 -11.56
CA SER A 212 -4.55 9.06 -11.05
C SER A 212 -3.54 9.20 -12.17
N ILE A 213 -2.30 9.48 -11.80
CA ILE A 213 -1.15 9.42 -12.68
C ILE A 213 0.00 8.76 -11.95
N THR A 214 0.79 7.97 -12.67
CA THR A 214 2.09 7.49 -12.23
C THR A 214 3.13 7.90 -13.25
N TRP A 215 4.34 8.17 -12.78
CA TRP A 215 5.47 8.49 -13.65
C TRP A 215 6.78 8.10 -12.97
N LYS A 216 7.82 7.90 -13.76
CA LYS A 216 9.14 7.58 -13.25
C LYS A 216 9.92 8.88 -13.07
N ALA A 217 10.27 9.21 -11.83
CA ALA A 217 11.12 10.35 -11.53
C ALA A 217 12.57 9.93 -11.75
N GLU A 218 13.13 10.26 -12.92
CA GLU A 218 14.53 9.99 -13.26
C GLU A 218 15.42 11.13 -12.74
N MET A 219 16.37 10.77 -11.89
CA MET A 219 17.30 11.67 -11.20
C MET A 219 18.69 11.58 -11.85
N SER A 220 19.39 12.69 -12.04
CA SER A 220 20.73 12.68 -12.66
C SER A 220 21.87 12.49 -11.66
N ASP A 221 21.68 12.82 -10.39
CA ASP A 221 22.66 12.67 -9.32
C ASP A 221 21.99 12.66 -7.92
N ASP A 222 22.80 12.61 -6.86
CA ASP A 222 22.36 12.65 -5.48
C ASP A 222 21.96 14.06 -4.98
N ASP A 223 22.25 15.12 -5.72
CA ASP A 223 21.82 16.49 -5.41
C ASP A 223 20.47 16.84 -6.06
N ALA A 224 19.92 15.94 -6.88
CA ALA A 224 18.63 16.09 -7.54
C ALA A 224 17.50 16.47 -6.57
N HIS A 225 16.80 17.54 -6.93
CA HIS A 225 15.71 18.14 -6.16
C HIS A 225 14.57 18.54 -7.08
N ALA A 226 13.32 18.33 -6.63
CA ALA A 226 12.17 18.90 -7.29
C ALA A 226 11.06 19.26 -6.32
N GLU A 227 10.36 20.36 -6.59
CA GLU A 227 9.15 20.80 -5.92
C GLU A 227 8.01 20.90 -6.94
N VAL A 228 6.87 20.26 -6.64
CA VAL A 228 5.66 20.27 -7.47
C VAL A 228 4.48 20.68 -6.61
N ARG A 229 3.84 21.81 -6.94
CA ARG A 229 2.69 22.33 -6.19
C ARG A 229 1.39 22.24 -6.98
N TYR A 230 0.35 21.71 -6.35
CA TYR A 230 -1.01 21.68 -6.88
C TYR A 230 -1.98 22.44 -5.97
N ASN A 231 -2.83 23.26 -6.58
CA ASN A 231 -3.96 23.93 -5.90
C ASN A 231 -5.24 23.11 -6.08
N LEU A 232 -6.06 23.01 -5.04
CA LEU A 232 -7.38 22.37 -5.09
C LEU A 232 -8.42 23.41 -5.51
N ILE A 233 -8.89 23.32 -6.74
CA ILE A 233 -9.86 24.26 -7.30
C ILE A 233 -11.27 23.84 -6.98
N GLY A 234 -12.04 24.80 -6.47
CA GLY A 234 -13.43 24.64 -6.08
C GLY A 234 -13.64 24.55 -4.57
N THR A 235 -12.57 24.63 -3.79
CA THR A 235 -12.66 24.70 -2.34
C THR A 235 -13.11 26.09 -1.85
N LYS A 236 -13.71 26.18 -0.66
CA LYS A 236 -14.14 27.47 -0.07
C LYS A 236 -12.96 28.35 0.32
N GLU A 237 -11.94 27.73 0.89
CA GLU A 237 -10.67 28.35 1.24
C GLU A 237 -9.56 27.80 0.35
N GLU A 238 -8.51 28.58 0.12
CA GLU A 238 -7.38 28.13 -0.69
C GLU A 238 -6.70 26.94 -0.02
N MET A 239 -6.49 25.86 -0.76
CA MET A 239 -5.89 24.62 -0.27
C MET A 239 -4.93 24.10 -1.32
N TRP A 240 -3.70 23.78 -0.92
CA TRP A 240 -2.71 23.26 -1.85
C TRP A 240 -1.87 22.16 -1.19
N LEU A 241 -1.21 21.38 -2.04
CA LEU A 241 -0.23 20.39 -1.66
C LEU A 241 1.07 20.66 -2.41
N THR A 242 2.20 20.44 -1.75
CA THR A 242 3.54 20.51 -2.36
C THR A 242 4.22 19.17 -2.21
N LEU A 243 4.50 18.50 -3.32
CA LEU A 243 5.35 17.32 -3.36
C LEU A 243 6.80 17.76 -3.54
N THR A 244 7.69 17.26 -2.68
CA THR A 244 9.13 17.55 -2.72
C THR A 244 9.91 16.24 -2.85
N ILE A 245 10.78 16.17 -3.85
CA ILE A 245 11.86 15.19 -3.95
C ILE A 245 13.09 15.85 -3.34
N HIS A 246 13.59 15.27 -2.26
CA HIS A 246 14.75 15.79 -1.52
C HIS A 246 16.05 15.23 -2.09
N PRO A 247 17.15 16.02 -2.04
CA PRO A 247 18.47 15.52 -2.36
C PRO A 247 18.90 14.45 -1.35
N GLY A 248 19.82 13.59 -1.78
CA GLY A 248 20.42 12.49 -1.05
C GLY A 248 20.09 11.13 -1.65
N PHE A 249 20.86 10.12 -1.23
CA PHE A 249 20.62 8.73 -1.60
C PHE A 249 20.42 7.84 -0.36
N PRO A 250 19.29 7.11 -0.25
CA PRO A 250 18.10 7.17 -1.12
C PRO A 250 17.39 8.54 -1.04
N HIS A 251 16.78 8.95 -2.16
CA HIS A 251 15.94 10.15 -2.16
C HIS A 251 14.77 9.98 -1.20
N LYS A 252 14.36 11.10 -0.59
CA LYS A 252 13.12 11.17 0.18
C LYS A 252 12.07 11.90 -0.63
N VAL A 253 10.82 11.47 -0.51
CA VAL A 253 9.69 12.17 -1.12
C VAL A 253 8.70 12.52 -0.03
N THR A 254 8.40 13.81 0.08
CA THR A 254 7.46 14.31 1.06
C THR A 254 6.33 15.09 0.40
N VAL A 255 5.20 15.19 1.08
CA VAL A 255 4.11 16.08 0.71
C VAL A 255 3.80 17.01 1.86
N GLN A 256 3.84 18.31 1.61
CA GLN A 256 3.42 19.34 2.55
C GLN A 256 1.99 19.77 2.28
N TYR A 257 1.20 19.94 3.34
CA TYR A 257 -0.15 20.52 3.27
C TYR A 257 -0.09 22.03 3.46
N GLY A 258 -0.83 22.79 2.66
CA GLY A 258 -0.81 24.25 2.73
C GLY A 258 -2.17 24.90 2.48
N GLY A 259 -2.24 26.20 2.80
CA GLY A 259 -3.50 26.95 2.82
C GLY A 259 -4.37 26.51 3.99
N ALA A 260 -5.58 26.05 3.72
CA ALA A 260 -6.49 25.45 4.71
C ALA A 260 -6.55 23.91 4.62
N LEU A 261 -5.61 23.27 3.90
CA LEU A 261 -5.63 21.82 3.72
C LEU A 261 -5.29 21.11 5.04
N GLU A 262 -6.26 20.36 5.55
CA GLU A 262 -6.14 19.50 6.73
C GLU A 262 -6.74 18.13 6.46
N THR A 263 -6.22 17.10 7.12
CA THR A 263 -6.66 15.70 6.99
C THR A 263 -7.05 15.15 8.36
N VAL A 264 -7.62 13.94 8.38
CA VAL A 264 -7.88 13.18 9.62
C VAL A 264 -6.63 12.56 10.26
N GLY A 265 -5.43 12.97 9.82
CA GLY A 265 -4.17 12.53 10.42
C GLY A 265 -4.14 12.73 11.93
N LEU A 266 -3.28 11.96 12.62
CA LEU A 266 -3.18 12.05 14.07
C LEU A 266 -2.49 13.36 14.49
N SER A 267 -3.18 14.16 15.30
CA SER A 267 -2.64 15.37 15.90
C SER A 267 -2.03 16.31 14.84
N ASP A 268 -0.78 16.73 15.02
CA ASP A 268 -0.10 17.69 14.14
C ASP A 268 0.20 17.13 12.74
N SER A 269 0.07 15.81 12.50
CA SER A 269 0.40 15.23 11.19
C SER A 269 -0.63 15.57 10.11
N GLY A 270 -1.88 15.82 10.50
CA GLY A 270 -2.97 16.17 9.58
C GLY A 270 -3.25 17.67 9.48
N GLN A 271 -2.50 18.51 10.19
CA GLN A 271 -2.74 19.95 10.20
C GLN A 271 -2.09 20.64 8.99
N CYS A 272 -2.57 21.84 8.66
CA CYS A 272 -1.90 22.68 7.69
C CYS A 272 -0.42 22.91 8.08
N GLY A 273 0.46 22.86 7.09
CA GLY A 273 1.90 22.97 7.26
C GLY A 273 2.59 21.66 7.62
N SER A 274 1.85 20.59 7.90
CA SER A 274 2.43 19.27 8.15
C SER A 274 3.11 18.72 6.90
N VAL A 275 4.08 17.82 7.11
CA VAL A 275 4.86 17.18 6.05
C VAL A 275 4.79 15.67 6.22
N VAL A 276 4.39 14.99 5.16
CA VAL A 276 4.17 13.54 5.14
C VAL A 276 5.20 12.86 4.24
N ASP A 277 5.94 11.90 4.79
CA ASP A 277 6.91 11.09 4.05
C ASP A 277 6.22 9.91 3.34
N LEU A 278 6.43 9.79 2.03
CA LEU A 278 5.89 8.71 1.21
C LEU A 278 6.71 7.41 1.31
N GLY A 279 7.85 7.43 2.01
CA GLY A 279 8.60 6.25 2.41
C GLY A 279 9.42 5.63 1.28
N VAL A 280 9.90 6.44 0.33
CA VAL A 280 10.81 5.97 -0.74
C VAL A 280 11.99 5.24 -0.13
N ASP A 281 12.64 5.81 0.88
CA ASP A 281 13.77 5.20 1.62
C ASP A 281 13.51 3.81 2.23
N ARG A 282 12.23 3.40 2.34
CA ARG A 282 11.78 2.09 2.80
C ARG A 282 11.47 1.13 1.64
N GLY A 283 11.93 1.46 0.44
CA GLY A 283 11.79 0.66 -0.78
C GLY A 283 10.40 0.68 -1.40
N VAL A 284 9.54 1.67 -1.12
CA VAL A 284 8.21 1.74 -1.74
C VAL A 284 8.35 1.76 -3.27
N GLU A 285 7.72 0.79 -3.94
CA GLU A 285 7.88 0.59 -5.40
C GLU A 285 7.25 1.72 -6.22
N CYS A 286 6.12 2.24 -5.76
CA CYS A 286 5.47 3.43 -6.31
C CYS A 286 5.00 4.35 -5.16
N ALA A 287 5.77 5.41 -4.90
CA ALA A 287 5.48 6.34 -3.82
C ALA A 287 4.32 7.25 -4.23
N THR A 288 3.12 6.85 -3.82
CA THR A 288 1.87 7.46 -4.25
C THR A 288 1.32 8.37 -3.18
N PHE A 289 1.14 9.65 -3.50
CA PHE A 289 0.30 10.53 -2.70
C PHE A 289 -1.15 10.38 -3.11
N TYR A 290 -2.02 10.15 -2.13
CA TYR A 290 -3.45 10.16 -2.32
C TYR A 290 -4.09 11.19 -1.39
N LEU A 291 -5.14 11.81 -1.88
CA LEU A 291 -6.01 12.66 -1.07
C LEU A 291 -7.44 12.37 -1.47
N THR A 292 -8.29 12.10 -0.49
CA THR A 292 -9.68 11.69 -0.71
C THR A 292 -10.62 12.28 0.34
N GLY A 293 -11.91 12.28 0.08
CA GLY A 293 -12.91 12.97 0.90
C GLY A 293 -13.20 14.38 0.39
N VAL A 294 -13.63 15.25 1.30
CA VAL A 294 -14.11 16.62 1.03
C VAL A 294 -13.56 17.59 2.06
N GLU A 295 -13.76 18.90 1.83
CA GLU A 295 -13.41 19.94 2.81
C GLU A 295 -13.92 19.62 4.23
N GLY A 296 -13.04 19.81 5.20
CA GLY A 296 -13.30 19.52 6.61
C GLY A 296 -13.12 18.06 7.01
N ARG A 297 -12.92 17.13 6.05
CA ARG A 297 -12.67 15.71 6.35
C ARG A 297 -11.92 15.00 5.22
N PHE A 298 -10.67 15.42 4.95
CA PHE A 298 -9.82 14.72 4.01
C PHE A 298 -9.07 13.54 4.63
N TYR A 299 -8.76 12.55 3.82
CA TYR A 299 -7.92 11.41 4.17
C TYR A 299 -6.72 11.35 3.21
N ALA A 300 -5.51 11.16 3.76
CA ALA A 300 -4.28 11.07 2.99
C ALA A 300 -3.28 10.07 3.60
N ASN A 301 -2.04 10.06 3.12
CA ASN A 301 -0.98 9.10 3.51
C ASN A 301 -0.68 9.05 5.01
N ASP A 302 -0.99 10.12 5.74
CA ASP A 302 -0.84 10.29 7.18
C ASP A 302 -1.99 9.71 8.01
N ALA A 303 -2.93 9.02 7.37
CA ALA A 303 -4.01 8.30 8.04
C ALA A 303 -3.49 7.48 9.24
N PRO A 304 -4.24 7.45 10.35
CA PRO A 304 -3.83 6.71 11.54
C PRO A 304 -3.66 5.21 11.27
N PRO A 305 -2.84 4.50 12.06
CA PRO A 305 -2.77 3.05 11.98
C PRO A 305 -4.11 2.36 12.21
N ASN A 306 -5.01 2.90 13.04
CA ASN A 306 -6.42 2.47 13.20
C ASN A 306 -7.36 3.18 12.21
N TRP A 307 -7.06 3.08 10.92
CA TRP A 307 -7.78 3.78 9.87
C TRP A 307 -9.22 3.30 9.69
N MET A 308 -9.56 2.03 10.01
CA MET A 308 -10.95 1.58 9.90
C MET A 308 -11.80 2.29 10.97
N HIS A 309 -11.28 2.38 12.19
CA HIS A 309 -11.93 3.07 13.28
C HIS A 309 -12.13 4.56 12.98
N SER A 310 -11.14 5.25 12.40
CA SER A 310 -11.26 6.67 12.02
C SER A 310 -12.22 6.92 10.84
N MET A 311 -12.64 5.86 10.15
CA MET A 311 -13.63 5.89 9.07
C MET A 311 -15.01 5.39 9.50
N MET A 312 -15.25 5.07 10.77
CA MET A 312 -16.51 4.43 11.19
C MET A 312 -17.77 5.22 10.85
N ASP A 313 -17.72 6.56 10.89
CA ASP A 313 -18.87 7.39 10.47
C ASP A 313 -19.21 7.23 8.98
N ASP A 314 -18.23 6.83 8.16
CA ASP A 314 -18.37 6.70 6.71
C ASP A 314 -18.60 5.25 6.27
N ILE A 315 -18.00 4.26 6.95
CA ILE A 315 -18.06 2.85 6.54
C ILE A 315 -18.84 1.94 7.51
N GLY A 316 -19.25 2.43 8.68
CA GLY A 316 -19.79 1.58 9.75
C GLY A 316 -21.05 0.81 9.37
N GLU A 317 -21.97 1.45 8.65
CA GLU A 317 -23.24 0.85 8.20
C GLU A 317 -23.08 -0.06 6.96
N TYR A 318 -21.88 -0.08 6.37
CA TYR A 318 -21.58 -0.90 5.21
C TYR A 318 -21.06 -2.27 5.63
N THR A 319 -21.19 -3.26 4.76
CA THR A 319 -20.78 -4.63 5.05
C THR A 319 -19.37 -4.93 4.55
N LEU A 320 -18.81 -6.09 4.90
CA LEU A 320 -17.55 -6.55 4.28
C LEU A 320 -17.67 -6.68 2.75
N ARG A 321 -18.87 -6.98 2.22
CA ARG A 321 -19.16 -7.02 0.78
C ARG A 321 -19.19 -5.65 0.11
N ASP A 322 -19.20 -4.58 0.89
CA ASP A 322 -19.17 -3.22 0.40
C ASP A 322 -17.79 -2.59 0.55
N VAL A 323 -17.04 -2.88 1.62
CA VAL A 323 -15.74 -2.23 1.86
C VAL A 323 -14.58 -2.93 1.13
N MET A 324 -13.55 -2.15 0.82
CA MET A 324 -12.25 -2.63 0.38
C MET A 324 -11.28 -2.72 1.56
N LEU A 325 -10.59 -3.85 1.69
CA LEU A 325 -9.56 -4.13 2.68
C LEU A 325 -8.22 -4.49 2.00
N PRO A 326 -7.09 -3.91 2.43
CA PRO A 326 -5.76 -4.36 2.05
C PRO A 326 -5.47 -5.80 2.53
N ARG A 327 -4.98 -6.66 1.63
CA ARG A 327 -4.55 -8.04 1.92
C ARG A 327 -3.05 -8.21 1.69
N SER A 328 -2.38 -8.89 2.63
CA SER A 328 -0.99 -9.32 2.45
C SER A 328 -0.92 -10.78 2.03
N HIS A 329 -0.34 -11.04 0.86
CA HIS A 329 -0.09 -12.41 0.39
C HIS A 329 1.07 -13.04 1.17
N ARG A 330 0.85 -14.28 1.65
CA ARG A 330 1.75 -15.02 2.56
C ARG A 330 2.39 -14.13 3.63
N ALA A 331 1.57 -13.47 4.44
CA ALA A 331 1.96 -12.35 5.31
C ALA A 331 3.15 -12.63 6.24
N GLY A 332 3.37 -13.90 6.60
CA GLY A 332 4.47 -14.35 7.45
C GLY A 332 5.82 -14.58 6.78
N MET A 333 5.91 -14.44 5.46
CA MET A 333 7.11 -14.73 4.66
C MET A 333 7.99 -13.50 4.45
N TYR A 334 8.38 -12.86 5.56
CA TYR A 334 9.35 -11.75 5.60
C TYR A 334 10.66 -12.11 6.31
N THR A 335 10.75 -13.33 6.82
CA THR A 335 11.93 -13.86 7.52
C THR A 335 12.15 -15.33 7.13
N THR A 336 13.29 -15.90 7.51
CA THR A 336 13.54 -17.34 7.34
C THR A 336 13.88 -17.96 8.68
N HIS A 337 13.14 -18.99 9.06
CA HIS A 337 13.58 -19.91 10.11
C HIS A 337 14.41 -21.05 9.53
N LYS A 338 13.87 -21.75 8.52
CA LYS A 338 14.48 -22.95 7.93
C LYS A 338 14.30 -22.99 6.42
N ARG A 339 15.29 -23.52 5.73
CA ARG A 339 15.32 -23.68 4.27
C ARG A 339 15.22 -25.14 3.89
N TYR A 340 14.50 -25.41 2.80
CA TYR A 340 14.32 -26.73 2.22
C TYR A 340 14.66 -26.68 0.73
N GLY A 341 15.57 -27.55 0.29
CA GLY A 341 16.05 -27.57 -1.09
C GLY A 341 16.63 -26.22 -1.51
N VAL A 342 16.13 -25.68 -2.63
CA VAL A 342 16.57 -24.41 -3.23
C VAL A 342 15.84 -23.17 -2.70
N GLY A 343 14.97 -23.34 -1.70
CA GLY A 343 14.23 -22.25 -1.09
C GLY A 343 15.16 -21.25 -0.41
N ASN A 344 15.04 -19.98 -0.78
CA ASN A 344 15.85 -18.89 -0.26
C ASN A 344 15.07 -17.56 -0.31
N ARG A 345 15.68 -16.47 0.17
CA ARG A 345 15.03 -15.15 0.24
C ARG A 345 14.45 -14.68 -1.10
N ILE A 346 15.15 -14.91 -2.20
CA ILE A 346 14.76 -14.45 -3.54
C ILE A 346 13.45 -15.11 -3.97
N ASN A 347 13.33 -16.43 -3.81
CA ASN A 347 12.22 -17.21 -4.35
C ASN A 347 11.16 -17.60 -3.32
N THR A 348 11.26 -17.13 -2.07
CA THR A 348 10.25 -17.45 -1.05
C THR A 348 9.76 -16.29 -0.19
N PHE A 349 10.41 -15.12 -0.21
CA PHE A 349 9.92 -14.00 0.57
C PHE A 349 8.92 -13.23 -0.26
N THR A 350 7.69 -13.13 0.23
CA THR A 350 6.62 -12.34 -0.39
C THR A 350 6.51 -10.96 0.25
N GLN A 351 7.06 -10.78 1.46
CA GLN A 351 7.03 -9.54 2.20
C GLN A 351 8.43 -9.16 2.70
N ASP A 352 8.67 -7.88 2.95
CA ASP A 352 9.95 -7.40 3.50
C ASP A 352 9.86 -7.04 4.99
N PHE A 353 8.65 -6.73 5.46
CA PHE A 353 8.39 -6.19 6.79
C PHE A 353 7.53 -7.12 7.64
N SER A 354 7.60 -6.94 8.96
CA SER A 354 6.87 -7.75 9.93
C SER A 354 5.35 -7.64 9.78
N VAL A 355 4.60 -8.62 10.31
CA VAL A 355 3.12 -8.56 10.34
C VAL A 355 2.66 -7.30 11.08
N TYR A 356 3.33 -6.93 12.18
CA TYR A 356 2.99 -5.69 12.90
C TYR A 356 3.15 -4.45 12.00
N TYR A 357 4.23 -4.35 11.22
CA TYR A 357 4.43 -3.24 10.28
C TYR A 357 3.40 -3.25 9.15
N GLN A 358 3.10 -4.41 8.58
CA GLN A 358 2.08 -4.56 7.54
C GLN A 358 0.70 -4.06 8.03
N LEU A 359 0.30 -4.42 9.26
CA LEU A 359 -0.95 -3.93 9.88
C LEU A 359 -0.90 -2.42 10.15
N LYS A 360 0.22 -1.93 10.70
CA LYS A 360 0.38 -0.54 11.18
C LYS A 360 0.57 0.48 10.06
N VAL A 361 1.51 0.21 9.16
CA VAL A 361 1.95 1.14 8.10
C VAL A 361 1.29 0.78 6.78
N GLY A 362 1.31 -0.50 6.40
CA GLY A 362 0.67 -1.01 5.19
C GLY A 362 -0.85 -0.93 5.22
N GLY A 363 -1.45 -0.82 6.41
CA GLY A 363 -2.90 -0.80 6.62
C GLY A 363 -3.58 -2.13 6.34
N VAL A 364 -2.83 -3.24 6.34
CA VAL A 364 -3.33 -4.60 6.09
C VAL A 364 -4.40 -4.99 7.09
N ARG A 365 -5.49 -5.57 6.61
CA ARG A 365 -6.59 -6.09 7.45
C ARG A 365 -6.93 -7.54 7.13
N VAL A 366 -6.36 -8.10 6.06
CA VAL A 366 -6.46 -9.52 5.71
C VAL A 366 -5.05 -10.09 5.58
N LEU A 367 -4.75 -11.12 6.36
CA LEU A 367 -3.45 -11.80 6.38
C LEU A 367 -3.64 -13.20 5.78
N ASP A 368 -3.02 -13.45 4.63
CA ASP A 368 -2.94 -14.79 4.03
C ASP A 368 -1.87 -15.62 4.75
N LEU A 369 -2.30 -16.71 5.39
CA LEU A 369 -1.46 -17.55 6.24
C LEU A 369 -1.37 -18.98 5.68
N SER A 370 -0.21 -19.60 5.82
CA SER A 370 0.09 -20.95 5.34
C SER A 370 0.93 -21.72 6.36
N PRO A 371 0.30 -22.15 7.48
CA PRO A 371 1.02 -22.76 8.58
C PRO A 371 1.59 -24.14 8.24
N LEU A 372 2.76 -24.41 8.79
CA LEU A 372 3.47 -25.68 8.75
C LEU A 372 3.81 -26.11 10.17
N LEU A 373 3.38 -27.32 10.53
CA LEU A 373 3.72 -27.95 11.81
C LEU A 373 5.05 -28.70 11.68
N ASP A 374 6.14 -28.20 12.25
CA ASP A 374 7.45 -28.87 12.19
C ASP A 374 7.50 -30.09 13.14
N LYS A 375 8.55 -30.90 13.00
CA LYS A 375 8.72 -32.19 13.69
C LYS A 375 8.79 -32.08 15.20
N ASP A 376 9.21 -30.92 15.72
CA ASP A 376 9.27 -30.62 17.16
C ASP A 376 7.94 -30.10 17.73
N GLY A 377 6.90 -29.98 16.90
CA GLY A 377 5.58 -29.48 17.27
C GLY A 377 5.45 -27.95 17.19
N SER A 378 6.51 -27.24 16.82
CA SER A 378 6.45 -25.80 16.55
C SER A 378 5.69 -25.51 15.24
N ILE A 379 5.05 -24.35 15.16
CA ILE A 379 4.26 -23.95 13.99
C ILE A 379 4.89 -22.69 13.39
N TRP A 380 5.14 -22.76 12.09
CA TRP A 380 5.76 -21.69 11.31
C TRP A 380 4.93 -21.40 10.08
N GLU A 381 4.93 -20.15 9.64
CA GLU A 381 4.48 -19.84 8.28
C GLU A 381 5.40 -20.51 7.27
N SER A 382 4.87 -20.86 6.09
CA SER A 382 5.66 -21.54 5.07
C SER A 382 5.26 -21.15 3.67
N TYR A 383 6.23 -21.20 2.77
CA TYR A 383 6.00 -21.02 1.34
C TYR A 383 7.02 -21.80 0.52
N GLY A 384 6.52 -22.42 -0.55
CA GLY A 384 7.29 -23.32 -1.40
C GLY A 384 6.39 -24.35 -2.06
N SER A 385 6.98 -25.17 -2.92
CA SER A 385 6.28 -26.19 -3.67
C SER A 385 6.91 -27.56 -3.47
N THR A 386 6.13 -28.61 -3.75
CA THR A 386 6.65 -29.98 -3.83
C THR A 386 6.63 -30.41 -5.30
N PRO A 387 7.75 -30.29 -6.03
CA PRO A 387 7.75 -30.60 -7.45
C PRO A 387 7.37 -32.05 -7.70
N LYS A 388 6.46 -32.26 -8.65
CA LYS A 388 6.13 -33.58 -9.20
C LYS A 388 7.19 -34.02 -10.22
N SER A 389 8.48 -33.94 -9.87
CA SER A 389 9.55 -34.35 -10.79
C SER A 389 9.74 -35.86 -10.77
N ARG A 390 9.86 -36.47 -11.97
CA ARG A 390 10.20 -37.88 -12.17
C ARG A 390 11.70 -38.17 -12.13
N SER A 391 12.55 -37.14 -12.10
CA SER A 391 14.01 -37.31 -12.12
C SER A 391 14.51 -37.69 -10.71
N PRO A 392 15.17 -38.84 -10.49
CA PRO A 392 15.61 -39.28 -9.16
C PRO A 392 16.61 -38.34 -8.47
N MET A 393 17.28 -37.44 -9.20
CA MET A 393 18.17 -36.42 -8.64
C MET A 393 17.42 -35.13 -8.21
N MET A 394 16.18 -34.95 -8.68
CA MET A 394 15.29 -33.82 -8.41
C MET A 394 13.97 -34.25 -7.74
N ALA A 395 13.79 -35.55 -7.53
CA ALA A 395 12.59 -36.18 -7.01
C ALA A 395 12.67 -36.26 -5.49
N SER A 396 11.54 -35.93 -4.86
CA SER A 396 11.23 -36.02 -3.44
C SER A 396 11.88 -34.96 -2.53
N GLY A 397 11.15 -33.85 -2.34
CA GLY A 397 11.41 -32.89 -1.28
C GLY A 397 10.67 -31.58 -1.51
N PHE A 398 10.05 -31.04 -0.47
CA PHE A 398 9.54 -29.67 -0.47
C PHE A 398 10.70 -28.69 -0.72
N ARG A 399 10.47 -27.72 -1.60
CA ARG A 399 11.42 -26.67 -1.95
C ARG A 399 10.81 -25.36 -1.54
N GLY A 400 11.35 -24.77 -0.49
CA GLY A 400 10.73 -23.63 0.14
C GLY A 400 11.43 -23.21 1.41
N THR A 401 10.79 -22.32 2.14
CA THR A 401 11.27 -21.87 3.43
C THR A 401 10.12 -21.82 4.43
N THR A 402 10.48 -21.80 5.71
CA THR A 402 9.58 -21.39 6.79
C THR A 402 9.88 -19.96 7.16
N GLY A 403 8.83 -19.20 7.42
CA GLY A 403 8.83 -17.79 7.78
C GLY A 403 8.78 -17.58 9.29
N VAL A 404 7.92 -16.65 9.70
CA VAL A 404 7.69 -16.32 11.12
C VAL A 404 7.06 -17.48 11.89
N SER A 405 7.37 -17.63 13.18
CA SER A 405 6.65 -18.56 14.05
C SER A 405 5.24 -18.05 14.37
N HIS A 406 4.29 -18.96 14.60
CA HIS A 406 2.95 -18.60 15.08
C HIS A 406 2.98 -17.86 16.42
N ASP A 407 3.94 -18.15 17.30
CA ASP A 407 4.08 -17.42 18.56
C ASP A 407 4.39 -15.93 18.32
N SER A 408 5.33 -15.64 17.41
CA SER A 408 5.67 -14.27 17.03
C SER A 408 4.54 -13.59 16.25
N LEU A 409 3.89 -14.32 15.33
CA LEU A 409 2.73 -13.81 14.58
C LEU A 409 1.59 -13.40 15.51
N VAL A 410 1.20 -14.27 16.46
CA VAL A 410 0.16 -13.98 17.45
C VAL A 410 0.56 -12.79 18.34
N ALA A 411 1.82 -12.75 18.79
CA ALA A 411 2.32 -11.64 19.60
C ALA A 411 2.24 -10.30 18.86
N GLN A 412 2.58 -10.27 17.57
CA GLN A 412 2.52 -9.07 16.73
C GLN A 412 1.09 -8.60 16.49
N ILE A 413 0.15 -9.50 16.21
CA ILE A 413 -1.28 -9.15 16.04
C ILE A 413 -1.87 -8.64 17.35
N ASN A 414 -1.58 -9.31 18.48
CA ASN A 414 -2.03 -8.86 19.79
C ASN A 414 -1.46 -7.49 20.12
N LYS A 415 -0.16 -7.26 19.87
CA LYS A 415 0.48 -5.97 20.07
C LYS A 415 -0.17 -4.87 19.21
N PHE A 416 -0.50 -5.16 17.95
CA PHE A 416 -1.20 -4.19 17.10
C PHE A 416 -2.56 -3.82 17.68
N ASN A 417 -3.38 -4.79 18.10
CA ASN A 417 -4.68 -4.52 18.72
C ASN A 417 -4.57 -3.76 20.04
N ASP A 418 -3.53 -4.05 20.84
CA ASP A 418 -3.26 -3.33 22.10
C ASP A 418 -2.83 -1.87 21.82
N ASP A 419 -2.04 -1.63 20.77
CA ASP A 419 -1.57 -0.29 20.39
C ASP A 419 -2.63 0.53 19.63
N PHE A 420 -3.52 -0.12 18.88
CA PHE A 420 -4.47 0.47 17.94
C PHE A 420 -5.82 -0.26 17.99
N PRO A 421 -6.63 -0.04 19.05
CA PRO A 421 -7.91 -0.69 19.19
C PRO A 421 -8.93 -0.21 18.14
N GLY A 422 -9.95 -1.03 17.91
CA GLY A 422 -11.09 -0.69 17.02
C GLY A 422 -10.92 -1.17 15.59
N GLU A 423 -9.97 -2.08 15.33
CA GLU A 423 -9.69 -2.58 13.99
C GLU A 423 -10.15 -4.04 13.80
N LEU A 424 -10.52 -4.38 12.57
CA LEU A 424 -10.85 -5.75 12.16
C LEU A 424 -9.63 -6.41 11.50
N ILE A 425 -9.23 -7.58 12.00
CA ILE A 425 -8.17 -8.39 11.38
C ILE A 425 -8.73 -9.75 11.00
N ILE A 426 -8.61 -10.10 9.72
CA ILE A 426 -9.00 -11.40 9.19
C ILE A 426 -7.73 -12.21 8.93
N LEU A 427 -7.62 -13.37 9.56
CA LEU A 427 -6.59 -14.37 9.26
C LEU A 427 -7.22 -15.39 8.31
N ASP A 428 -6.77 -15.39 7.06
CA ASP A 428 -7.25 -16.33 6.06
C ASP A 428 -6.25 -17.47 5.91
N VAL A 429 -6.60 -18.64 6.44
CA VAL A 429 -5.71 -19.80 6.47
C VAL A 429 -5.89 -20.62 5.19
N ASN A 430 -4.84 -20.67 4.38
CA ASN A 430 -4.85 -21.44 3.14
C ASN A 430 -4.78 -22.95 3.44
N GLY A 431 -5.91 -23.64 3.30
CA GLY A 431 -6.02 -25.08 3.61
C GLY A 431 -5.25 -26.00 2.67
N LYS A 432 -4.94 -25.57 1.44
CA LYS A 432 -4.09 -26.35 0.52
C LYS A 432 -2.62 -26.31 0.95
N GLU A 433 -2.24 -25.30 1.72
CA GLU A 433 -0.87 -25.01 2.12
C GLU A 433 -0.62 -25.21 3.62
N LEU A 434 -1.65 -25.67 4.33
CA LEU A 434 -1.55 -26.16 5.69
C LEU A 434 -0.82 -27.51 5.69
N ARG A 435 0.46 -27.55 6.10
CA ARG A 435 1.35 -28.70 5.84
C ARG A 435 1.96 -29.33 7.11
N ASN A 436 2.29 -30.61 7.01
CA ASN A 436 3.10 -31.34 7.99
C ASN A 436 4.58 -31.23 7.63
N GLY A 437 5.42 -30.66 8.49
CA GLY A 437 6.86 -30.50 8.25
C GLY A 437 7.68 -31.79 8.20
N LYS A 438 7.09 -32.95 8.52
CA LYS A 438 7.76 -34.25 8.40
C LYS A 438 7.87 -34.72 6.95
N ASP A 439 6.80 -34.58 6.17
CA ASP A 439 6.67 -35.10 4.81
C ASP A 439 6.03 -34.12 3.82
N PHE A 440 5.70 -32.91 4.26
CA PHE A 440 5.10 -31.79 3.52
C PHE A 440 3.75 -32.08 2.88
N LYS A 441 3.10 -33.15 3.34
CA LYS A 441 1.72 -33.45 2.97
C LYS A 441 0.75 -32.50 3.67
N PRO A 442 -0.49 -32.39 3.17
CA PRO A 442 -1.55 -31.66 3.86
C PRO A 442 -1.66 -32.11 5.33
N LEU A 443 -1.73 -31.14 6.23
CA LEU A 443 -1.91 -31.37 7.67
C LEU A 443 -3.33 -31.86 7.93
N GLN A 444 -3.47 -32.84 8.83
CA GLN A 444 -4.75 -33.46 9.18
C GLN A 444 -4.82 -33.70 10.69
N GLY A 445 -6.02 -33.96 11.22
CA GLY A 445 -6.21 -34.44 12.60
C GLY A 445 -5.55 -33.58 13.67
N GLU A 446 -4.76 -34.24 14.51
CA GLU A 446 -4.06 -33.62 15.64
C GLU A 446 -3.13 -32.47 15.20
N GLY A 447 -2.65 -32.48 13.96
CA GLY A 447 -1.87 -31.38 13.44
C GLY A 447 -2.71 -30.11 13.25
N VAL A 448 -3.92 -30.26 12.71
CA VAL A 448 -4.86 -29.14 12.51
C VAL A 448 -5.31 -28.59 13.85
N SER A 449 -5.59 -29.44 14.84
CA SER A 449 -5.97 -28.99 16.18
C SER A 449 -4.87 -28.15 16.85
N LYS A 450 -3.59 -28.50 16.67
CA LYS A 450 -2.46 -27.68 17.17
C LYS A 450 -2.42 -26.29 16.53
N VAL A 451 -2.72 -26.19 15.24
CA VAL A 451 -2.83 -24.89 14.55
C VAL A 451 -4.00 -24.08 15.09
N ILE A 452 -5.18 -24.68 15.26
CA ILE A 452 -6.34 -24.03 15.88
C ILE A 452 -5.99 -23.55 17.30
N ASP A 453 -5.35 -24.39 18.11
CA ASP A 453 -4.98 -24.06 19.49
C ASP A 453 -3.98 -22.92 19.54
N SER A 454 -3.08 -22.81 18.57
CA SER A 454 -2.16 -21.67 18.48
C SER A 454 -2.91 -20.34 18.29
N PHE A 455 -3.97 -20.32 17.48
CA PHE A 455 -4.80 -19.15 17.25
C PHE A 455 -5.73 -18.83 18.43
N LYS A 456 -6.03 -19.78 19.33
CA LYS A 456 -6.76 -19.52 20.58
C LYS A 456 -6.03 -18.57 21.52
N ARG A 457 -4.76 -18.23 21.26
CA ARG A 457 -3.99 -17.21 21.99
C ARG A 457 -4.17 -15.78 21.46
N LEU A 458 -4.82 -15.59 20.31
CA LEU A 458 -5.16 -14.26 19.81
C LEU A 458 -6.15 -13.58 20.76
N LYS A 459 -5.85 -12.35 21.18
CA LYS A 459 -6.82 -11.50 21.88
C LYS A 459 -7.88 -11.02 20.89
N HIS A 460 -8.98 -10.50 21.41
CA HIS A 460 -10.00 -9.83 20.60
C HIS A 460 -10.66 -10.70 19.51
N ARG A 461 -10.62 -12.03 19.62
CA ARG A 461 -11.35 -12.89 18.68
C ARG A 461 -12.84 -12.54 18.69
N ALA A 462 -13.40 -12.36 17.50
CA ALA A 462 -14.77 -11.93 17.32
C ALA A 462 -15.76 -12.96 17.90
N VAL A 463 -16.87 -12.49 18.43
CA VAL A 463 -17.98 -13.36 18.86
C VAL A 463 -19.07 -13.26 17.80
N LEU A 464 -19.09 -14.24 16.89
CA LEU A 464 -19.97 -14.23 15.72
C LEU A 464 -21.10 -15.25 15.87
N VAL A 465 -22.11 -15.13 15.02
CA VAL A 465 -23.25 -16.04 14.98
C VAL A 465 -22.91 -17.23 14.06
N PRO A 466 -22.92 -18.48 14.57
CA PRO A 466 -22.63 -19.66 13.75
C PRO A 466 -23.59 -19.80 12.56
N GLY A 467 -23.07 -20.26 11.43
CA GLY A 467 -23.82 -20.53 10.20
C GLY A 467 -24.33 -19.27 9.48
N LYS A 468 -23.98 -18.07 9.96
CA LYS A 468 -24.30 -16.82 9.27
C LYS A 468 -23.13 -16.37 8.41
N ASP A 469 -23.46 -15.81 7.26
CA ASP A 469 -22.51 -15.13 6.41
C ASP A 469 -22.08 -13.80 7.03
N VAL A 470 -20.88 -13.79 7.60
CA VAL A 470 -20.24 -12.65 8.27
C VAL A 470 -19.97 -11.53 7.27
N THR A 471 -19.86 -11.85 5.97
CA THR A 471 -19.56 -10.84 4.95
C THR A 471 -20.70 -9.84 4.76
N GLN A 472 -21.91 -10.20 5.18
CA GLN A 472 -23.12 -9.36 5.11
C GLN A 472 -23.37 -8.57 6.39
N MET A 473 -22.53 -8.73 7.42
CA MET A 473 -22.65 -7.95 8.64
C MET A 473 -22.11 -6.53 8.43
N PRO A 474 -22.82 -5.48 8.92
CA PRO A 474 -22.26 -4.14 9.02
C PRO A 474 -20.93 -4.13 9.78
N ILE A 475 -19.97 -3.31 9.35
CA ILE A 475 -18.68 -3.17 10.03
C ILE A 475 -18.87 -2.70 11.48
N ALA A 476 -19.87 -1.83 11.73
CA ALA A 476 -20.22 -1.36 13.06
C ALA A 476 -20.64 -2.48 14.02
N ASP A 477 -21.26 -3.55 13.51
CA ASP A 477 -21.62 -4.72 14.33
C ASP A 477 -20.40 -5.54 14.76
N ILE A 478 -19.26 -5.39 14.06
CA ILE A 478 -18.03 -6.13 14.33
C ILE A 478 -17.08 -5.31 15.21
N ILE A 479 -16.86 -4.02 14.88
CA ILE A 479 -15.85 -3.15 15.53
C ILE A 479 -16.39 -1.79 16.00
N GLY A 480 -17.69 -1.52 15.86
CA GLY A 480 -18.28 -0.20 16.16
C GLY A 480 -18.25 0.20 17.63
N SER A 481 -18.05 -0.74 18.56
CA SER A 481 -17.86 -0.42 19.98
C SER A 481 -16.44 0.10 20.30
N GLY A 482 -15.60 0.37 19.29
CA GLY A 482 -14.19 0.73 19.45
C GLY A 482 -13.29 -0.41 19.94
N LYS A 483 -13.80 -1.65 19.99
CA LYS A 483 -13.01 -2.84 20.34
C LYS A 483 -12.54 -3.50 19.05
N SER A 484 -11.27 -3.93 19.03
CA SER A 484 -10.78 -4.73 17.91
C SER A 484 -11.52 -6.06 17.81
N ALA A 485 -11.50 -6.63 16.60
CA ALA A 485 -12.05 -7.94 16.30
C ALA A 485 -11.07 -8.75 15.45
N VAL A 486 -10.87 -10.02 15.80
CA VAL A 486 -10.05 -10.97 15.03
C VAL A 486 -10.93 -12.12 14.54
N VAL A 487 -10.96 -12.34 13.24
CA VAL A 487 -11.69 -13.43 12.58
C VAL A 487 -10.68 -14.37 11.95
N ILE A 488 -10.76 -15.67 12.24
CA ILE A 488 -9.88 -16.70 11.71
C ILE A 488 -10.69 -17.57 10.76
N ARG A 489 -10.47 -17.42 9.46
CA ARG A 489 -11.09 -18.25 8.43
C ARG A 489 -10.26 -19.52 8.24
N MET A 490 -10.82 -20.64 8.65
CA MET A 490 -10.20 -21.98 8.53
C MET A 490 -10.82 -22.76 7.38
N PRO A 491 -10.03 -23.59 6.68
CA PRO A 491 -10.54 -24.46 5.63
C PRO A 491 -11.54 -25.50 6.17
N GLU A 492 -12.73 -25.53 5.59
CA GLU A 492 -13.84 -26.38 6.04
C GLU A 492 -13.52 -27.87 5.90
N ASP A 493 -12.81 -28.27 4.85
CA ASP A 493 -12.41 -29.65 4.57
C ASP A 493 -11.40 -30.22 5.59
N ARG A 494 -10.87 -29.38 6.49
CA ARG A 494 -9.97 -29.82 7.58
C ARG A 494 -10.71 -30.06 8.90
N ILE A 495 -11.94 -29.57 9.05
CA ILE A 495 -12.70 -29.65 10.30
C ILE A 495 -13.20 -31.08 10.58
N PRO A 496 -13.78 -31.82 9.62
CA PRO A 496 -14.23 -33.20 9.86
C PRO A 496 -13.10 -34.16 10.27
N GLY A 497 -11.85 -33.83 9.94
CA GLY A 497 -10.69 -34.66 10.25
C GLY A 497 -10.13 -34.46 11.65
N LEU A 498 -10.69 -33.57 12.49
CA LEU A 498 -10.20 -33.30 13.83
C LEU A 498 -10.30 -34.53 14.75
N PRO A 499 -9.43 -34.65 15.79
CA PRO A 499 -9.45 -35.81 16.68
C PRO A 499 -10.80 -35.99 17.38
N ASP A 500 -11.17 -37.24 17.64
CA ASP A 500 -12.39 -37.56 18.40
C ASP A 500 -12.40 -36.81 19.75
N GLY A 501 -13.53 -36.14 20.04
CA GLY A 501 -13.69 -35.34 21.25
C GLY A 501 -13.03 -33.95 21.20
N TYR A 502 -12.37 -33.56 20.10
CA TYR A 502 -11.91 -32.18 19.92
C TYR A 502 -13.08 -31.25 19.58
N ASP A 503 -13.32 -30.26 20.43
CA ASP A 503 -14.39 -29.27 20.25
C ASP A 503 -13.95 -28.17 19.26
N TRP A 504 -14.56 -28.15 18.07
CA TRP A 504 -14.35 -27.09 17.08
C TRP A 504 -14.85 -25.75 17.66
N PRO A 505 -13.96 -24.74 17.80
CA PRO A 505 -14.31 -23.50 18.50
C PRO A 505 -15.43 -22.68 17.82
N GLY A 506 -15.51 -22.72 16.50
CA GLY A 506 -16.54 -22.08 15.68
C GLY A 506 -16.67 -20.56 15.84
N ALA A 507 -17.72 -20.02 15.21
CA ALA A 507 -17.90 -18.58 15.01
C ALA A 507 -17.98 -17.80 16.33
N ARG A 508 -18.52 -18.43 17.40
CA ARG A 508 -18.62 -17.83 18.74
C ARG A 508 -17.26 -17.57 19.40
N LYS A 509 -16.19 -18.17 18.87
CA LYS A 509 -14.82 -18.01 19.34
C LYS A 509 -13.91 -17.39 18.28
N GLY A 510 -14.51 -16.81 17.24
CA GLY A 510 -13.82 -16.09 16.16
C GLY A 510 -13.33 -16.98 15.03
N PHE A 511 -13.67 -18.27 15.00
CA PHE A 511 -13.29 -19.18 13.93
C PHE A 511 -14.43 -19.37 12.95
N VAL A 512 -14.21 -19.09 11.67
CA VAL A 512 -15.23 -19.19 10.63
C VAL A 512 -14.78 -20.12 9.52
N THR A 513 -15.72 -20.67 8.77
CA THR A 513 -15.43 -21.46 7.55
C THR A 513 -15.64 -20.63 6.28
N PRO A 514 -15.20 -21.11 5.10
CA PRO A 514 -15.59 -20.55 3.81
C PRO A 514 -17.10 -20.36 3.61
N ALA A 515 -17.96 -21.14 4.27
CA ALA A 515 -19.41 -20.95 4.21
C ALA A 515 -19.88 -19.71 5.00
N GLU A 516 -19.20 -19.40 6.10
CA GLU A 516 -19.50 -18.25 6.97
C GLU A 516 -18.74 -16.96 6.54
N LEU A 517 -17.62 -17.11 5.81
CA LEU A 517 -16.89 -16.00 5.20
C LEU A 517 -16.57 -16.37 3.72
N PRO A 518 -17.57 -16.32 2.83
CA PRO A 518 -17.41 -16.65 1.42
C PRO A 518 -16.58 -15.61 0.67
N VAL A 519 -15.58 -16.11 -0.05
CA VAL A 519 -14.64 -15.31 -0.84
C VAL A 519 -14.48 -16.01 -2.19
N PHE A 520 -14.68 -15.24 -3.24
CA PHE A 520 -14.31 -15.59 -4.60
C PHE A 520 -12.93 -15.00 -4.91
N GLN A 521 -12.02 -15.87 -5.32
CA GLN A 521 -10.66 -15.52 -5.69
C GLN A 521 -10.36 -16.08 -7.09
N GLN A 522 -9.57 -15.34 -7.85
CA GLN A 522 -9.01 -15.82 -9.10
C GLN A 522 -7.52 -15.50 -9.16
N TRP A 523 -6.68 -16.53 -9.11
CA TRP A 523 -5.25 -16.38 -9.31
C TRP A 523 -4.93 -16.33 -10.80
N SER A 524 -4.28 -15.26 -11.24
CA SER A 524 -3.95 -15.03 -12.67
C SER A 524 -2.85 -15.97 -13.19
N ASN A 525 -1.93 -16.40 -12.30
CA ASN A 525 -0.71 -17.13 -12.65
C ASN A 525 0.09 -16.49 -13.80
N LYS A 526 0.18 -15.16 -13.81
CA LYS A 526 0.94 -14.40 -14.81
C LYS A 526 2.20 -13.81 -14.20
N ASP A 527 3.27 -13.79 -14.98
CA ASP A 527 4.54 -13.10 -14.75
C ASP A 527 4.58 -11.71 -15.40
N ASP A 528 3.54 -11.36 -16.17
CA ASP A 528 3.37 -10.07 -16.85
C ASP A 528 2.26 -9.24 -16.21
N GLU A 529 2.53 -7.97 -15.91
CA GLU A 529 1.62 -7.08 -15.19
C GLU A 529 0.38 -6.70 -15.97
N TYR A 530 0.45 -6.64 -17.30
CA TYR A 530 -0.70 -6.27 -18.13
C TYR A 530 -1.68 -7.42 -18.24
N HIS A 531 -1.18 -8.64 -18.47
CA HIS A 531 -1.99 -9.85 -18.48
C HIS A 531 -2.58 -10.15 -17.11
N MET A 532 -1.79 -10.00 -16.04
CA MET A 532 -2.28 -10.10 -14.66
C MET A 532 -3.44 -9.12 -14.44
N LEU A 533 -3.22 -7.83 -14.74
CA LEU A 533 -4.24 -6.81 -14.53
C LEU A 533 -5.50 -7.07 -15.38
N TYR A 534 -5.34 -7.44 -16.64
CA TYR A 534 -6.46 -7.72 -17.53
C TYR A 534 -7.33 -8.86 -17.00
N ASP A 535 -6.69 -9.94 -16.53
CA ASP A 535 -7.37 -11.08 -15.91
C ASP A 535 -8.15 -10.64 -14.66
N GLN A 536 -7.52 -9.88 -13.77
CA GLN A 536 -8.16 -9.38 -12.55
C GLN A 536 -9.32 -8.41 -12.82
N VAL A 537 -9.21 -7.56 -13.84
CA VAL A 537 -10.31 -6.65 -14.25
C VAL A 537 -11.45 -7.44 -14.88
N ALA A 538 -11.16 -8.43 -15.72
CA ALA A 538 -12.18 -9.28 -16.35
C ALA A 538 -12.96 -10.07 -15.28
N ALA A 539 -12.25 -10.70 -14.35
CA ALA A 539 -12.83 -11.43 -13.23
C ALA A 539 -13.68 -10.51 -12.33
N LEU A 540 -13.18 -9.31 -11.99
CA LEU A 540 -13.93 -8.30 -11.26
C LEU A 540 -15.25 -7.95 -11.97
N GLN A 541 -15.20 -7.66 -13.28
CA GLN A 541 -16.38 -7.29 -14.05
C GLN A 541 -17.39 -8.44 -14.17
N GLN A 542 -16.91 -9.68 -14.18
CA GLN A 542 -17.76 -10.86 -14.22
C GLN A 542 -18.41 -11.15 -12.87
N HIS A 543 -17.64 -11.10 -11.78
CA HIS A 543 -18.07 -11.53 -10.46
C HIS A 543 -18.73 -10.44 -9.62
N ARG A 544 -18.48 -9.15 -9.87
CA ARG A 544 -19.03 -8.03 -9.04
C ARG A 544 -20.11 -7.22 -9.76
N LYS A 545 -20.81 -7.80 -10.73
CA LYS A 545 -21.86 -7.12 -11.53
C LYS A 545 -22.91 -6.41 -10.66
N ASP A 546 -23.34 -7.07 -9.58
CA ASP A 546 -24.42 -6.66 -8.69
C ASP A 546 -23.91 -6.32 -7.27
N GLY A 547 -22.59 -6.14 -7.12
CA GLY A 547 -21.95 -5.75 -5.86
C GLY A 547 -22.27 -6.73 -4.74
N ARG A 548 -22.86 -6.23 -3.64
CA ARG A 548 -23.13 -6.98 -2.40
C ARG A 548 -23.97 -8.24 -2.53
N ALA A 549 -24.68 -8.45 -3.65
CA ALA A 549 -25.39 -9.70 -3.89
C ALA A 549 -24.43 -10.89 -4.06
N GLN A 550 -23.19 -10.62 -4.47
CA GLN A 550 -22.15 -11.59 -4.76
C GLN A 550 -21.20 -11.76 -3.56
N GLU A 551 -20.43 -12.84 -3.57
CA GLU A 551 -19.40 -13.12 -2.57
C GLU A 551 -18.33 -12.00 -2.58
N LEU A 552 -17.48 -11.96 -1.55
CA LEU A 552 -16.34 -11.04 -1.55
C LEU A 552 -15.43 -11.36 -2.74
N TYR A 553 -15.01 -10.35 -3.48
CA TYR A 553 -13.99 -10.55 -4.52
C TYR A 553 -12.60 -10.19 -4.01
N GLU A 554 -11.69 -11.16 -4.06
CA GLU A 554 -10.25 -10.98 -3.87
C GLU A 554 -9.57 -10.80 -5.22
N ALA A 555 -8.89 -9.67 -5.41
CA ALA A 555 -8.03 -9.41 -6.55
C ALA A 555 -6.56 -9.69 -6.19
N ASP A 556 -5.94 -10.61 -6.92
CA ASP A 556 -4.54 -10.98 -6.78
C ASP A 556 -3.69 -10.16 -7.75
N LEU A 557 -3.19 -9.01 -7.27
CA LEU A 557 -2.19 -8.23 -7.99
C LEU A 557 -0.78 -8.76 -7.69
N LEU A 558 -0.59 -10.02 -8.06
CA LEU A 558 0.59 -10.82 -7.78
C LEU A 558 1.21 -11.32 -9.08
N LEU A 559 2.51 -11.07 -9.27
CA LEU A 559 3.29 -11.63 -10.35
C LEU A 559 3.94 -12.95 -9.93
N THR A 560 3.81 -13.96 -10.79
CA THR A 560 4.21 -15.34 -10.50
C THR A 560 5.59 -15.63 -11.05
N LEU A 561 6.52 -16.07 -10.21
CA LEU A 561 7.81 -16.59 -10.68
C LEU A 561 7.61 -17.79 -11.60
N LYS A 562 8.35 -17.84 -12.71
CA LYS A 562 8.41 -19.03 -13.57
C LYS A 562 9.64 -19.85 -13.21
N ASP A 563 9.64 -21.13 -13.56
CA ASP A 563 10.65 -22.10 -13.10
C ASP A 563 12.11 -21.69 -13.40
N LYS A 564 12.34 -20.92 -14.47
CA LYS A 564 13.66 -20.39 -14.83
C LYS A 564 14.19 -19.38 -13.81
N ASP A 565 13.29 -18.65 -13.13
CA ASP A 565 13.63 -17.61 -12.17
C ASP A 565 14.04 -18.17 -10.80
N LEU A 566 13.79 -19.46 -10.54
CA LEU A 566 14.16 -20.13 -9.30
C LEU A 566 15.68 -20.18 -9.09
N PHE A 567 16.47 -20.07 -10.16
CA PHE A 567 17.94 -20.15 -10.17
C PHE A 567 18.57 -18.81 -10.56
N GLY A 568 18.54 -17.83 -9.63
CA GLY A 568 19.18 -16.54 -9.81
C GLY A 568 18.30 -15.45 -10.44
N GLY A 569 16.98 -15.64 -10.45
CA GLY A 569 16.02 -14.64 -10.91
C GLY A 569 15.77 -13.50 -9.92
N THR A 570 14.82 -12.64 -10.27
CA THR A 570 14.37 -11.50 -9.46
C THR A 570 13.69 -11.96 -8.18
N ALA A 571 13.95 -11.29 -7.05
CA ALA A 571 13.25 -11.60 -5.80
C ALA A 571 11.74 -11.36 -5.97
N ILE A 572 10.87 -12.21 -5.40
CA ILE A 572 9.40 -12.07 -5.53
C ILE A 572 8.93 -10.64 -5.18
N THR A 573 9.48 -10.08 -4.10
CA THR A 573 9.13 -8.71 -3.68
C THR A 573 9.49 -7.65 -4.73
N ALA A 574 10.61 -7.82 -5.45
CA ALA A 574 11.01 -6.94 -6.55
C ALA A 574 10.27 -7.26 -7.87
N LEU A 575 9.95 -8.53 -8.10
CA LEU A 575 9.13 -8.96 -9.25
C LEU A 575 7.79 -8.25 -9.24
N ASN A 576 7.18 -8.06 -8.07
CA ASN A 576 5.86 -7.42 -7.95
C ASN A 576 5.87 -5.88 -8.11
N ALA A 577 7.02 -5.24 -8.35
CA ALA A 577 7.12 -3.79 -8.48
C ALA A 577 6.18 -3.19 -9.57
N PRO A 578 6.06 -3.77 -10.78
CA PRO A 578 5.14 -3.27 -11.80
C PRO A 578 3.67 -3.37 -11.38
N ALA A 579 3.29 -4.36 -10.57
CA ALA A 579 1.92 -4.49 -10.06
C ALA A 579 1.52 -3.31 -9.15
N TRP A 580 2.45 -2.77 -8.35
CA TRP A 580 2.22 -1.56 -7.55
C TRP A 580 1.92 -0.33 -8.42
N VAL A 581 2.63 -0.19 -9.55
CA VAL A 581 2.35 0.87 -10.52
C VAL A 581 0.97 0.66 -11.16
N MET A 582 0.65 -0.58 -11.56
CA MET A 582 -0.63 -0.92 -12.19
C MET A 582 -1.83 -0.70 -11.26
N LEU A 583 -1.68 -0.94 -9.95
CA LEU A 583 -2.72 -0.67 -8.95
C LEU A 583 -3.23 0.77 -9.06
N VAL A 584 -2.31 1.74 -9.09
CA VAL A 584 -2.64 3.17 -9.11
C VAL A 584 -2.97 3.63 -10.53
N GLN A 585 -2.17 3.25 -11.52
CA GLN A 585 -2.28 3.78 -12.88
C GLN A 585 -3.51 3.26 -13.62
N ARG A 586 -3.85 1.98 -13.45
CA ARG A 586 -4.84 1.32 -14.30
C ARG A 586 -5.94 0.63 -13.51
N PHE A 587 -5.63 -0.11 -12.46
CA PHE A 587 -6.64 -0.85 -11.71
C PHE A 587 -7.64 0.09 -11.03
N TRP A 588 -7.14 1.13 -10.35
CA TRP A 588 -7.99 2.21 -9.81
C TRP A 588 -8.97 2.74 -10.87
N THR A 589 -8.55 2.92 -12.11
CA THR A 589 -9.40 3.48 -13.18
C THR A 589 -10.52 2.54 -13.65
N ALA A 590 -10.39 1.23 -13.39
CA ALA A 590 -11.38 0.23 -13.75
C ALA A 590 -12.60 0.25 -12.80
N PHE A 591 -12.49 0.86 -11.62
CA PHE A 591 -13.55 0.83 -10.61
C PHE A 591 -14.76 1.68 -11.01
N LYS A 592 -15.97 1.12 -10.83
CA LYS A 592 -17.22 1.80 -11.18
C LYS A 592 -18.41 1.34 -10.33
N GLY A 593 -19.07 2.27 -9.65
CA GLY A 593 -20.19 1.97 -8.75
C GLY A 593 -19.78 0.95 -7.71
N VAL A 594 -20.45 -0.19 -7.69
CA VAL A 594 -20.16 -1.31 -6.77
C VAL A 594 -19.12 -2.30 -7.32
N ARG A 595 -18.52 -2.01 -8.49
CA ARG A 595 -17.51 -2.83 -9.16
C ARG A 595 -16.11 -2.36 -8.78
N TYR A 596 -15.64 -2.86 -7.67
CA TYR A 596 -14.28 -2.79 -7.15
C TYR A 596 -14.03 -4.05 -6.32
N PRO A 597 -12.78 -4.46 -6.10
CA PRO A 597 -12.49 -5.62 -5.28
C PRO A 597 -12.75 -5.33 -3.80
N ASN A 598 -13.19 -6.35 -3.08
CA ASN A 598 -13.28 -6.27 -1.63
C ASN A 598 -11.91 -6.44 -1.00
N TRP A 599 -11.09 -7.36 -1.49
CA TRP A 599 -9.70 -7.54 -1.04
C TRP A 599 -8.73 -7.33 -2.19
N VAL A 600 -7.60 -6.66 -1.92
CA VAL A 600 -6.49 -6.55 -2.89
C VAL A 600 -5.26 -7.15 -2.25
N ALA A 601 -4.82 -8.29 -2.77
CA ALA A 601 -3.62 -9.00 -2.33
C ALA A 601 -2.39 -8.46 -3.06
N MET A 602 -1.34 -8.16 -2.29
CA MET A 602 -0.06 -7.66 -2.80
C MET A 602 1.11 -8.36 -2.11
N ASP A 603 2.18 -8.56 -2.88
CA ASP A 603 3.54 -8.77 -2.37
C ASP A 603 4.26 -7.43 -2.17
N ALA A 604 5.31 -7.43 -1.36
CA ALA A 604 6.14 -6.27 -1.05
C ALA A 604 5.33 -5.09 -0.46
N ILE A 605 4.57 -5.35 0.61
CA ILE A 605 3.84 -4.27 1.31
C ILE A 605 4.83 -3.37 2.05
N ARG A 606 5.07 -2.23 1.42
CA ARG A 606 5.99 -1.17 1.87
C ARG A 606 5.20 0.14 1.92
N GLY A 607 5.42 0.94 2.96
CA GLY A 607 4.75 2.23 3.14
C GLY A 607 3.21 2.10 3.27
N SER A 608 2.49 3.19 2.96
CA SER A 608 1.04 3.31 3.17
C SER A 608 0.20 3.33 1.88
N SER A 609 0.80 3.04 0.71
CA SER A 609 0.14 3.14 -0.59
C SER A 609 -1.11 2.25 -0.69
N LEU A 610 -1.04 0.98 -0.25
CA LEU A 610 -2.19 0.06 -0.32
C LEU A 610 -3.33 0.47 0.61
N ARG A 611 -3.01 0.90 1.84
CA ARG A 611 -3.96 1.54 2.75
C ARG A 611 -4.67 2.70 2.06
N GLY A 612 -3.91 3.54 1.39
CA GLY A 612 -4.44 4.71 0.70
C GLY A 612 -5.44 4.41 -0.39
N VAL A 613 -5.13 3.44 -1.25
CA VAL A 613 -6.06 3.02 -2.29
C VAL A 613 -7.33 2.44 -1.67
N ALA A 614 -7.23 1.63 -0.61
CA ALA A 614 -8.41 1.10 0.08
C ALA A 614 -9.26 2.21 0.71
N MET A 615 -8.63 3.18 1.38
CA MET A 615 -9.32 4.34 1.95
C MET A 615 -9.99 5.19 0.88
N ALA A 616 -9.33 5.42 -0.27
CA ALA A 616 -9.92 6.11 -1.40
C ALA A 616 -11.11 5.35 -1.99
N VAL A 617 -11.05 4.02 -2.10
CA VAL A 617 -12.22 3.22 -2.52
C VAL A 617 -13.37 3.37 -1.51
N ASN A 618 -13.07 3.26 -0.23
CA ASN A 618 -14.04 3.35 0.85
C ASN A 618 -14.68 4.75 0.94
N GLN A 619 -13.92 5.82 0.80
CA GLN A 619 -14.49 7.18 0.78
C GLN A 619 -15.31 7.44 -0.48
N CYS A 620 -14.82 7.01 -1.64
CA CYS A 620 -15.38 7.44 -2.92
C CYS A 620 -16.48 6.53 -3.45
N PHE A 621 -16.32 5.21 -3.37
CA PHE A 621 -17.28 4.26 -3.93
C PHE A 621 -18.26 3.74 -2.88
N VAL A 622 -17.81 3.58 -1.64
CA VAL A 622 -18.65 3.08 -0.54
C VAL A 622 -19.44 4.22 0.08
N ALA A 623 -18.76 5.16 0.73
CA ALA A 623 -19.39 6.30 1.41
C ALA A 623 -19.86 7.42 0.46
N LYS A 624 -19.45 7.38 -0.81
CA LYS A 624 -19.84 8.32 -1.87
C LYS A 624 -19.54 9.80 -1.54
N ARG A 625 -18.43 10.04 -0.84
CA ARG A 625 -18.02 11.39 -0.42
C ARG A 625 -17.31 12.17 -1.51
N CYS A 626 -16.66 11.51 -2.47
CA CYS A 626 -15.73 12.17 -3.40
C CYS A 626 -16.38 12.75 -4.68
N GLY A 627 -17.69 12.89 -4.72
CA GLY A 627 -18.41 13.27 -5.95
C GLY A 627 -18.50 12.15 -6.98
N THR A 628 -18.86 12.49 -8.22
CA THR A 628 -19.30 11.49 -9.22
C THR A 628 -18.18 10.84 -10.02
N PHE A 629 -16.97 11.42 -10.04
CA PHE A 629 -15.83 10.99 -10.86
C PHE A 629 -16.18 10.74 -12.34
N GLY A 630 -16.90 11.69 -12.95
CA GLY A 630 -17.36 11.54 -14.34
C GLY A 630 -18.37 10.39 -14.51
N GLY A 631 -19.20 10.15 -13.50
CA GLY A 631 -20.21 9.08 -13.50
C GLY A 631 -19.70 7.70 -13.10
N ARG A 632 -18.44 7.59 -12.65
CA ARG A 632 -17.92 6.34 -12.07
C ARG A 632 -18.52 6.04 -10.70
N VAL A 633 -19.02 7.03 -9.98
CA VAL A 633 -19.71 6.86 -8.68
C VAL A 633 -21.19 7.27 -8.83
N PRO A 634 -22.06 6.37 -9.30
CA PRO A 634 -23.49 6.65 -9.42
C PRO A 634 -24.14 6.90 -8.05
N GLY A 635 -24.95 7.96 -8.00
CA GLY A 635 -25.67 8.37 -6.80
C GLY A 635 -24.83 9.17 -5.79
N ALA A 636 -23.55 9.45 -6.06
CA ALA A 636 -22.85 10.50 -5.35
C ALA A 636 -23.43 11.87 -5.72
N ALA A 637 -23.44 12.81 -4.77
CA ALA A 637 -23.81 14.18 -5.07
C ALA A 637 -22.85 14.75 -6.12
N ALA A 638 -23.38 15.40 -7.15
CA ALA A 638 -22.57 16.31 -7.94
C ALA A 638 -22.26 17.48 -7.00
N GLU A 639 -21.04 17.55 -6.48
CA GLU A 639 -20.66 18.65 -5.61
C GLU A 639 -20.85 19.95 -6.39
N GLN A 640 -21.68 20.85 -5.85
CA GLN A 640 -21.78 22.19 -6.38
C GLN A 640 -20.46 22.87 -6.05
N VAL A 641 -19.50 22.78 -6.97
CA VAL A 641 -18.34 23.67 -6.99
C VAL A 641 -18.93 25.07 -6.87
N SER A 642 -18.72 25.72 -5.72
CA SER A 642 -19.31 27.03 -5.47
C SER A 642 -18.82 27.96 -6.57
N GLY A 643 -19.72 28.27 -7.49
CA GLY A 643 -19.40 29.03 -8.68
C GLY A 643 -19.07 30.46 -8.28
N ASN A 644 -18.09 31.02 -8.99
CA ASN A 644 -17.75 32.45 -9.06
C ASN A 644 -16.81 33.02 -7.99
N LYS A 645 -15.52 32.80 -8.21
CA LYS A 645 -14.63 33.91 -8.60
C LYS A 645 -13.78 33.45 -9.77
N MET A 646 -14.13 33.90 -10.98
CA MET A 646 -13.15 33.93 -12.07
C MET A 646 -11.94 34.71 -11.55
N LEU A 647 -10.83 34.01 -11.30
CA LEU A 647 -9.53 34.65 -11.23
C LEU A 647 -9.33 35.43 -12.55
N PRO A 648 -8.78 36.66 -12.51
CA PRO A 648 -8.56 37.43 -13.72
C PRO A 648 -7.72 36.60 -14.66
N THR A 649 -8.23 36.40 -15.87
CA THR A 649 -7.46 35.84 -16.97
C THR A 649 -6.15 36.63 -17.04
N LEU A 650 -5.01 35.95 -16.91
CA LEU A 650 -3.70 36.53 -17.20
C LEU A 650 -3.74 37.05 -18.65
N GLN A 651 -4.03 38.36 -18.78
CA GLN A 651 -3.92 39.07 -20.03
C GLN A 651 -2.43 39.08 -20.39
N LYS A 652 -2.08 38.36 -21.45
CA LYS A 652 -0.81 38.57 -22.15
C LYS A 652 -0.71 40.07 -22.44
N VAL A 653 0.22 40.75 -21.77
CA VAL A 653 0.65 42.09 -22.12
C VAL A 653 1.34 41.98 -23.48
N GLY A 654 0.58 42.24 -24.54
CA GLY A 654 1.11 42.45 -25.88
C GLY A 654 1.76 43.83 -25.93
N ASN A 655 3.05 43.85 -26.29
CA ASN A 655 3.74 45.06 -26.71
C ASN A 655 2.99 45.70 -27.88
N GLY A 656 2.38 46.85 -27.64
CA GLY A 656 1.69 47.63 -28.66
C GLY A 656 1.51 49.06 -28.18
N THR A 657 2.42 49.93 -28.60
CA THR A 657 2.31 51.38 -28.54
C THR A 657 1.04 51.84 -29.27
N ALA A 658 0.10 52.44 -28.55
CA ALA A 658 -0.95 53.27 -29.15
C ALA A 658 -1.31 54.41 -28.19
N SER A 659 -1.06 55.64 -28.65
CA SER A 659 -1.49 56.88 -28.01
C SER A 659 -3.02 56.94 -27.92
N ALA A 660 -3.54 57.26 -26.74
CA ALA A 660 -4.95 57.57 -26.53
C ALA A 660 -5.15 59.08 -26.40
N THR A 661 -5.85 59.66 -27.37
CA THR A 661 -6.44 61.01 -27.29
C THR A 661 -7.77 60.90 -26.55
N VAL A 662 -7.92 61.65 -25.46
CA VAL A 662 -9.18 61.77 -24.72
C VAL A 662 -10.14 62.67 -25.52
N VAL A 663 -11.31 62.14 -25.85
CA VAL A 663 -12.49 62.94 -26.23
C VAL A 663 -13.58 62.64 -25.22
N ASN A 664 -13.96 63.67 -24.46
CA ASN A 664 -15.12 63.66 -23.57
C ASN A 664 -16.41 63.60 -24.36
N ASN A 665 -17.33 62.72 -23.94
CA ASN A 665 -18.76 63.01 -23.74
C ASN A 665 -19.39 61.94 -22.87
#